data_AF-A0A3R7GI88-F1
#
_entry.id   AF-A0A3R7GI88-F1
#
_cell.length_a   1.000
_cell.length_b   1.000
_cell.length_c   1.000
_cell.angle_alpha   90.00
_cell.angle_beta   90.00
_cell.angle_gamma   90.00
#
_symmetry.space_group_name_H-M   'P 1'
#
loop_
_entity.id
_entity.type
_entity.pdbx_description
1 polymer ?
#
loop_
_entity_poly.entity_id
_entity_poly.type
_entity_poly.pdbx_seq_one_letter_code
_entity_poly.pdbx_strand_id
1 'polypeptide(L)'
;MAPTPNPHPAKMWRQVGKEVSRSAARSSQAATLPSAARIGRQAAPAGASAKALAWQQLDGSRRGFSSASNSDDYAVNLTKVLAPEATVEEFKQLYRTPGVKRTTVIKIGGEVIENELETLVSSLRFLRDTGLFPILVHGAGPQMNAELNKQGVEPQYVAGNRVTDQKTLDIAKRIFLETNGKIVAALNAAGVPARAITSGVIQAEFKDKDVYGYVGEVSKIYGDAVQDAIDAGEIPVLSCLGESANGQTLNINADVAARQLALNLQPLKTIFVNAKGGWIESDGTKLKGINMAKDYERMAARDYTGRQGTLLKLNEINTLLQGLPSTSSVVLTSASQLMREIVSKKSVGTTCIKGTTDAAPKSSKPKASSQVVSPGPNGKYRVGLIGARGYVGRELIHAIGHHPELELVCASSRALGGKKVVDVAAAPPLNPHTKLPAKPAVEAKLNIDPELEFCELGLDDIPTSPFGESVDVWVLALPNGFCDKYSTALDELRRQNKIIIDLSADQRFNSEWVYGLPEAPGGRTRLQGATHIANPGCYATGAQVGLMPLLGGKPNVSAKLLDESVPPHAFGISGYSGAGTNPSAANDLEVLQDNIIAYKSVKHIHEREVSHQLGTPIRFMPHVAPYFQGIHLTLSAQLADNGVITSAKQAQELYEEFFANEALVKVTPDIPLVKNIAYHPHVTVGGFQLDPDTGRLVVIATIDNLLKGAATQAVQNINLALGIDEYAGIHIE
;
A
#
# COMPACT_ATOMS: atom_id res chain seq x y z
N MET A 1 -3.81 -55.19 46.78
CA MET A 1 -3.86 -54.78 48.20
C MET A 1 -3.12 -53.46 48.33
N ALA A 2 -3.52 -52.57 49.25
CA ALA A 2 -2.75 -51.36 49.59
C ALA A 2 -1.63 -51.71 50.62
N PRO A 3 -0.70 -50.78 50.96
CA PRO A 3 -1.06 -49.71 51.91
C PRO A 3 -0.40 -48.33 51.67
N THR A 4 -1.00 -47.31 52.31
CA THR A 4 -0.45 -45.97 52.66
C THR A 4 0.25 -46.05 54.07
N PRO A 5 0.84 -45.01 54.73
CA PRO A 5 0.63 -43.56 54.57
C PRO A 5 1.81 -42.56 54.85
N ASN A 6 1.43 -41.28 54.81
CA ASN A 6 1.96 -40.02 55.42
C ASN A 6 2.53 -40.11 56.86
N PRO A 7 3.09 -39.02 57.51
CA PRO A 7 3.37 -37.63 57.07
C PRO A 7 4.72 -36.99 57.57
N HIS A 8 4.83 -35.65 57.47
CA HIS A 8 5.86 -34.73 58.03
C HIS A 8 6.27 -34.92 59.51
N PRO A 9 7.40 -34.29 59.90
CA PRO A 9 7.37 -33.25 60.95
C PRO A 9 8.08 -31.93 60.57
N ALA A 10 7.89 -30.88 61.39
CA ALA A 10 8.47 -29.53 61.21
C ALA A 10 9.17 -29.00 62.48
N LYS A 11 10.11 -28.04 62.34
CA LYS A 11 10.72 -27.13 63.36
C LYS A 11 11.89 -26.32 62.73
N MET A 12 12.37 -25.15 63.19
CA MET A 12 11.81 -24.04 64.01
C MET A 12 12.82 -22.86 64.05
N TRP A 13 12.35 -21.59 64.00
CA TRP A 13 12.97 -20.37 64.61
C TRP A 13 14.31 -19.85 64.00
N ARG A 14 14.75 -18.58 64.12
CA ARG A 14 14.23 -17.26 64.60
C ARG A 14 15.01 -16.17 63.81
N GLN A 15 14.39 -15.13 63.22
CA GLN A 15 13.99 -13.83 63.81
C GLN A 15 15.12 -12.85 64.19
N VAL A 16 15.29 -11.79 63.39
CA VAL A 16 15.79 -10.44 63.77
C VAL A 16 15.00 -9.41 62.92
N GLY A 17 14.73 -8.19 63.40
CA GLY A 17 14.07 -7.15 62.62
C GLY A 17 14.02 -5.76 63.28
N LYS A 18 13.51 -4.77 62.53
CA LYS A 18 13.05 -3.40 62.88
C LYS A 18 11.96 -3.04 61.83
N GLU A 19 10.76 -2.51 62.12
CA GLU A 19 10.37 -1.27 62.83
C GLU A 19 10.93 0.00 62.13
N VAL A 20 10.21 1.11 61.88
CA VAL A 20 8.93 1.74 62.37
C VAL A 20 8.20 2.32 61.10
N SER A 21 6.88 2.55 60.92
CA SER A 21 5.71 2.89 61.77
C SER A 21 4.36 2.32 61.22
N ARG A 22 3.20 2.92 61.59
CA ARG A 22 1.85 2.77 60.98
C ARG A 22 1.00 4.04 61.18
N SER A 23 0.01 4.27 60.30
CA SER A 23 -1.34 4.78 60.63
C SER A 23 -2.33 4.22 59.58
N ALA A 24 -3.34 3.42 59.93
CA ALA A 24 -4.65 3.79 60.50
C ALA A 24 -5.52 4.58 59.49
N ALA A 25 -6.63 4.14 58.89
CA ALA A 25 -7.61 3.03 59.00
C ALA A 25 -9.05 3.54 59.31
N ARG A 26 -10.06 2.77 58.87
CA ARG A 26 -11.52 3.04 58.77
C ARG A 26 -11.95 3.70 57.45
N SER A 27 -12.94 3.29 56.65
CA SER A 27 -14.10 2.34 56.69
C SER A 27 -15.48 3.02 56.75
N SER A 28 -16.20 3.07 55.62
CA SER A 28 -17.67 3.14 55.56
C SER A 28 -18.22 2.95 54.13
N GLN A 29 -19.09 1.94 53.96
CA GLN A 29 -20.32 1.88 53.14
C GLN A 29 -20.41 2.49 51.72
N ALA A 30 -21.12 1.78 50.85
CA ALA A 30 -21.54 2.24 49.54
C ALA A 30 -22.79 3.15 49.61
N ALA A 31 -22.97 4.02 48.62
CA ALA A 31 -24.20 4.79 48.40
C ALA A 31 -24.58 4.80 46.91
N THR A 32 -25.81 4.38 46.60
CA THR A 32 -26.41 4.43 45.26
C THR A 32 -26.95 5.82 44.95
N LEU A 33 -26.75 6.33 43.73
CA LEU A 33 -27.40 7.56 43.24
C LEU A 33 -28.70 7.23 42.47
N PRO A 34 -29.83 7.90 42.75
CA PRO A 34 -31.13 7.54 42.19
C PRO A 34 -31.49 8.27 40.88
N SER A 35 -32.46 7.70 40.15
CA SER A 35 -33.16 8.36 39.04
C SER A 35 -34.16 9.41 39.54
N ALA A 36 -34.37 10.48 38.77
CA ALA A 36 -35.38 11.51 39.01
C ALA A 36 -36.49 11.46 37.94
N ALA A 37 -37.75 11.59 38.38
CA ALA A 37 -38.92 11.24 37.57
C ALA A 37 -39.68 12.44 36.96
N ARG A 38 -40.58 12.14 36.02
CA ARG A 38 -41.51 13.07 35.36
C ARG A 38 -42.46 13.76 36.36
N ILE A 39 -42.80 15.01 36.08
CA ILE A 39 -44.07 15.64 36.48
C ILE A 39 -44.71 16.25 35.22
N GLY A 40 -46.04 16.11 35.08
CA GLY A 40 -46.80 16.68 33.96
C GLY A 40 -47.85 17.68 34.43
N ARG A 41 -48.45 18.42 33.47
CA ARG A 41 -49.66 19.23 33.65
C ARG A 41 -50.63 19.04 32.47
N GLN A 42 -51.89 19.41 32.67
CA GLN A 42 -53.04 19.00 31.85
C GLN A 42 -53.44 20.02 30.76
N ALA A 43 -54.44 19.62 29.95
CA ALA A 43 -55.08 20.36 28.86
C ALA A 43 -55.97 21.55 29.38
N ALA A 44 -56.71 22.35 28.59
CA ALA A 44 -57.38 22.13 27.30
C ALA A 44 -57.66 23.48 26.54
N PRO A 45 -58.73 23.66 25.71
CA PRO A 45 -58.81 23.30 24.28
C PRO A 45 -59.26 24.43 23.32
N ALA A 46 -59.60 24.04 22.06
CA ALA A 46 -60.17 24.79 20.91
C ALA A 46 -59.15 25.14 19.79
N GLY A 47 -59.53 25.22 18.49
CA GLY A 47 -60.80 24.91 17.82
C GLY A 47 -60.78 25.31 16.32
N ALA A 48 -61.69 24.74 15.49
CA ALA A 48 -61.77 24.86 14.02
C ALA A 48 -60.56 24.27 13.23
N SER A 49 -60.66 23.48 12.15
CA SER A 49 -61.62 23.27 11.02
C SER A 49 -61.22 23.98 9.72
N ALA A 50 -60.74 23.21 8.73
CA ALA A 50 -61.23 23.28 7.34
C ALA A 50 -60.73 22.11 6.44
N LYS A 51 -61.70 21.39 5.86
CA LYS A 51 -61.72 20.74 4.52
C LYS A 51 -60.56 19.84 4.06
N ALA A 52 -60.90 18.57 3.83
CA ALA A 52 -60.16 17.66 2.97
C ALA A 52 -60.38 17.95 1.47
N LEU A 53 -59.45 17.48 0.64
CA LEU A 53 -59.68 17.02 -0.72
C LEU A 53 -59.22 15.55 -0.81
N ALA A 54 -59.92 14.74 -1.59
CA ALA A 54 -59.68 13.31 -1.74
C ALA A 54 -60.00 12.89 -3.19
N TRP A 55 -59.91 11.58 -3.49
CA TRP A 55 -60.17 10.94 -4.79
C TRP A 55 -59.03 11.18 -5.82
N GLN A 56 -58.55 10.20 -6.59
CA GLN A 56 -58.87 8.76 -6.62
C GLN A 56 -57.67 7.91 -7.11
N GLN A 57 -57.79 6.59 -7.04
CA GLN A 57 -56.85 5.61 -7.61
C GLN A 57 -56.81 5.69 -9.14
N LEU A 58 -55.62 5.43 -9.72
CA LEU A 58 -55.49 4.72 -10.99
C LEU A 58 -54.45 3.62 -10.82
N ASP A 59 -54.79 2.41 -11.27
CA ASP A 59 -53.89 1.25 -11.28
C ASP A 59 -53.00 1.30 -12.54
N GLY A 60 -51.75 0.84 -12.44
CA GLY A 60 -50.73 1.25 -13.41
C GLY A 60 -49.34 0.65 -13.24
N SER A 61 -49.24 -0.68 -13.25
CA SER A 61 -48.07 -1.46 -13.70
C SER A 61 -46.68 -0.82 -13.52
N ARG A 62 -46.12 -0.90 -12.30
CA ARG A 62 -44.68 -0.63 -12.07
C ARG A 62 -43.81 -1.63 -12.83
N ARG A 63 -43.43 -1.29 -14.08
CA ARG A 63 -42.30 -1.95 -14.75
C ARG A 63 -41.04 -1.69 -13.93
N GLY A 64 -40.45 -2.75 -13.39
CA GLY A 64 -39.13 -2.65 -12.77
C GLY A 64 -38.09 -2.25 -13.82
N PHE A 65 -37.24 -1.29 -13.50
CA PHE A 65 -36.06 -1.00 -14.31
C PHE A 65 -35.04 -2.14 -14.10
N SER A 66 -35.01 -3.08 -15.03
CA SER A 66 -33.95 -4.09 -15.10
C SER A 66 -32.64 -3.41 -15.50
N SER A 67 -31.75 -3.15 -14.55
CA SER A 67 -30.37 -2.68 -14.81
C SER A 67 -29.47 -3.80 -15.33
N ALA A 68 -29.97 -4.59 -16.27
CA ALA A 68 -29.21 -5.56 -17.06
C ALA A 68 -28.53 -4.82 -18.22
N SER A 69 -27.55 -3.99 -17.92
CA SER A 69 -26.63 -3.44 -18.92
C SER A 69 -25.62 -4.53 -19.31
N ASN A 70 -25.78 -5.09 -20.51
CA ASN A 70 -25.07 -6.31 -20.95
C ASN A 70 -23.55 -6.27 -20.74
N SER A 71 -23.01 -7.37 -20.21
CA SER A 71 -21.58 -7.72 -20.24
C SER A 71 -20.94 -7.58 -21.63
N ASP A 72 -21.74 -7.86 -22.65
CA ASP A 72 -21.29 -7.92 -24.04
C ASP A 72 -20.94 -6.53 -24.58
N ASP A 73 -21.64 -5.47 -24.13
CA ASP A 73 -21.36 -4.09 -24.55
C ASP A 73 -20.05 -3.58 -23.94
N TYR A 74 -19.66 -4.06 -22.76
CA TYR A 74 -18.33 -3.81 -22.19
C TYR A 74 -17.22 -4.38 -23.09
N ALA A 75 -17.32 -5.65 -23.48
CA ALA A 75 -16.34 -6.30 -24.36
C ALA A 75 -16.28 -5.66 -25.76
N VAL A 76 -17.46 -5.34 -26.32
CA VAL A 76 -17.61 -4.69 -27.63
C VAL A 76 -17.11 -3.25 -27.63
N ASN A 77 -17.17 -2.52 -26.51
CA ASN A 77 -16.63 -1.17 -26.43
C ASN A 77 -15.14 -1.13 -26.09
N LEU A 78 -14.59 -2.11 -25.35
CA LEU A 78 -13.14 -2.23 -25.18
C LEU A 78 -12.42 -2.56 -26.50
N THR A 79 -12.96 -3.51 -27.28
CA THR A 79 -12.37 -3.94 -28.56
C THR A 79 -12.42 -2.87 -29.67
N LYS A 80 -13.26 -1.84 -29.55
CA LYS A 80 -13.23 -0.65 -30.45
C LYS A 80 -12.05 0.30 -30.17
N VAL A 81 -11.49 0.27 -28.95
CA VAL A 81 -10.43 1.20 -28.50
C VAL A 81 -9.05 0.52 -28.46
N LEU A 82 -9.03 -0.79 -28.22
CA LEU A 82 -7.85 -1.62 -28.02
C LEU A 82 -7.40 -2.37 -29.28
N ALA A 83 -6.10 -2.62 -29.39
CA ALA A 83 -5.51 -3.50 -30.40
C ALA A 83 -4.07 -3.92 -30.02
N PRO A 84 -3.70 -5.22 -30.12
CA PRO A 84 -4.54 -6.42 -30.10
C PRO A 84 -4.95 -6.81 -28.67
N GLU A 85 -5.52 -8.01 -28.51
CA GLU A 85 -6.02 -8.61 -27.26
C GLU A 85 -5.07 -8.48 -26.05
N ALA A 86 -3.75 -8.53 -26.25
CA ALA A 86 -2.75 -8.34 -25.19
C ALA A 86 -2.96 -7.05 -24.37
N THR A 87 -3.51 -5.98 -24.97
CA THR A 87 -3.81 -4.74 -24.24
C THR A 87 -5.05 -4.82 -23.33
N VAL A 88 -5.96 -5.78 -23.55
CA VAL A 88 -7.09 -6.07 -22.65
C VAL A 88 -6.57 -6.68 -21.35
N GLU A 89 -5.71 -7.69 -21.47
CA GLU A 89 -5.13 -8.45 -20.35
C GLU A 89 -4.17 -7.57 -19.52
N GLU A 90 -3.34 -6.77 -20.20
CA GLU A 90 -2.47 -5.78 -19.54
C GLU A 90 -3.28 -4.69 -18.83
N PHE A 91 -4.33 -4.13 -19.45
CA PHE A 91 -5.19 -3.14 -18.79
C PHE A 91 -5.87 -3.73 -17.54
N LYS A 92 -6.36 -4.98 -17.65
CA LYS A 92 -6.89 -5.77 -16.55
C LYS A 92 -5.87 -5.90 -15.40
N GLN A 93 -4.64 -6.33 -15.66
CA GLN A 93 -3.59 -6.44 -14.63
C GLN A 93 -3.18 -5.09 -14.03
N LEU A 94 -3.07 -4.04 -14.86
CA LEU A 94 -2.49 -2.75 -14.48
C LEU A 94 -3.49 -1.81 -13.78
N TYR A 95 -4.79 -2.01 -13.99
CA TYR A 95 -5.84 -1.10 -13.49
C TYR A 95 -7.00 -1.78 -12.76
N ARG A 96 -7.25 -3.08 -12.96
CA ARG A 96 -8.18 -3.88 -12.14
C ARG A 96 -7.43 -4.75 -11.14
N THR A 97 -6.54 -4.14 -10.35
CA THR A 97 -6.00 -4.77 -9.14
C THR A 97 -7.07 -4.68 -8.03
N PRO A 98 -7.66 -5.80 -7.58
CA PRO A 98 -8.76 -5.75 -6.63
C PRO A 98 -8.26 -5.39 -5.22
N GLY A 99 -9.13 -4.81 -4.39
CA GLY A 99 -8.76 -4.09 -3.15
C GLY A 99 -8.05 -2.75 -3.37
N VAL A 100 -7.28 -2.58 -4.46
CA VAL A 100 -6.51 -1.36 -4.74
C VAL A 100 -7.29 -0.41 -5.67
N LYS A 101 -7.91 0.62 -5.10
CA LYS A 101 -8.50 1.73 -5.88
C LYS A 101 -7.41 2.57 -6.55
N ARG A 102 -6.95 2.14 -7.73
CA ARG A 102 -5.92 2.84 -8.50
C ARG A 102 -6.45 4.17 -9.05
N THR A 103 -6.14 5.25 -8.33
CA THR A 103 -6.53 6.62 -8.69
C THR A 103 -5.68 7.16 -9.84
N THR A 104 -6.17 8.21 -10.50
CA THR A 104 -5.43 8.94 -11.54
C THR A 104 -5.76 10.42 -11.39
N VAL A 105 -4.75 11.25 -11.13
CA VAL A 105 -4.94 12.71 -11.05
C VAL A 105 -5.02 13.26 -12.48
N ILE A 106 -6.17 13.83 -12.83
CA ILE A 106 -6.46 14.41 -14.14
C ILE A 106 -6.66 15.92 -13.99
N LYS A 107 -5.67 16.68 -14.46
CA LYS A 107 -5.74 18.15 -14.53
C LYS A 107 -6.47 18.55 -15.82
N ILE A 108 -7.54 19.33 -15.70
CA ILE A 108 -8.36 19.79 -16.82
C ILE A 108 -8.10 21.28 -17.10
N GLY A 109 -7.78 21.61 -18.36
CA GLY A 109 -7.67 22.99 -18.83
C GLY A 109 -9.03 23.67 -19.01
N GLY A 110 -9.13 24.97 -18.67
CA GLY A 110 -10.40 25.72 -18.74
C GLY A 110 -11.08 25.71 -20.11
N GLU A 111 -10.30 25.76 -21.18
CA GLU A 111 -10.76 25.69 -22.58
C GLU A 111 -11.55 24.41 -22.88
N VAL A 112 -11.20 23.30 -22.22
CA VAL A 112 -11.85 21.99 -22.39
C VAL A 112 -13.24 21.97 -21.74
N ILE A 113 -13.41 22.72 -20.64
CA ILE A 113 -14.67 22.83 -19.89
C ILE A 113 -15.66 23.77 -20.59
N GLU A 114 -15.15 24.68 -21.43
CA GLU A 114 -15.94 25.49 -22.35
C GLU A 114 -16.35 24.70 -23.61
N ASN A 115 -15.38 24.10 -24.31
CA ASN A 115 -15.54 23.69 -25.71
C ASN A 115 -15.61 22.17 -25.95
N GLU A 116 -15.18 21.34 -24.99
CA GLU A 116 -15.08 19.88 -25.12
C GLU A 116 -15.78 19.11 -23.98
N LEU A 117 -16.66 19.76 -23.21
CA LEU A 117 -17.22 19.19 -21.98
C LEU A 117 -17.97 17.87 -22.20
N GLU A 118 -18.71 17.72 -23.30
CA GLU A 118 -19.40 16.46 -23.64
C GLU A 118 -18.41 15.34 -23.95
N THR A 119 -17.35 15.63 -24.72
CA THR A 119 -16.25 14.71 -25.03
C THR A 119 -15.51 14.26 -23.77
N LEU A 120 -15.30 15.20 -22.84
CA LEU A 120 -14.67 14.96 -21.55
C LEU A 120 -15.55 14.08 -20.66
N VAL A 121 -16.84 14.39 -20.54
CA VAL A 121 -17.82 13.61 -19.77
C VAL A 121 -17.96 12.18 -20.33
N SER A 122 -18.03 12.03 -21.65
CA SER A 122 -18.06 10.72 -22.32
C SER A 122 -16.82 9.89 -21.99
N SER A 123 -15.64 10.51 -22.05
CA SER A 123 -14.37 9.86 -21.71
C SER A 123 -14.28 9.49 -20.23
N LEU A 124 -14.70 10.38 -19.33
CA LEU A 124 -14.71 10.14 -17.88
C LEU A 124 -15.72 9.05 -17.47
N ARG A 125 -16.89 9.00 -18.13
CA ARG A 125 -17.85 7.91 -17.96
C ARG A 125 -17.21 6.57 -18.31
N PHE A 126 -16.56 6.45 -19.48
CA PHE A 126 -15.86 5.23 -19.86
C PHE A 126 -14.80 4.80 -18.82
N LEU A 127 -14.03 5.74 -18.26
CA LEU A 127 -13.06 5.40 -17.20
C LEU A 127 -13.76 4.82 -15.96
N ARG A 128 -14.83 5.46 -15.48
CA ARG A 128 -15.63 4.98 -14.35
C ARG A 128 -16.28 3.62 -14.64
N ASP A 129 -16.84 3.43 -15.84
CA ASP A 129 -17.43 2.18 -16.32
C ASP A 129 -16.38 1.05 -16.46
N THR A 130 -15.10 1.38 -16.71
CA THR A 130 -14.00 0.39 -16.70
C THR A 130 -13.49 0.02 -15.30
N GLY A 131 -13.85 0.78 -14.26
CA GLY A 131 -13.46 0.55 -12.86
C GLY A 131 -12.38 1.52 -12.33
N LEU A 132 -12.11 2.62 -13.03
CA LEU A 132 -11.13 3.62 -12.64
C LEU A 132 -11.77 4.79 -11.89
N PHE A 133 -11.09 5.28 -10.86
CA PHE A 133 -11.49 6.46 -10.09
C PHE A 133 -10.56 7.65 -10.42
N PRO A 134 -10.89 8.46 -11.43
CA PRO A 134 -10.15 9.68 -11.71
C PRO A 134 -10.42 10.73 -10.65
N ILE A 135 -9.40 11.51 -10.31
CA ILE A 135 -9.49 12.66 -9.39
C ILE A 135 -9.27 13.91 -10.23
N LEU A 136 -10.28 14.76 -10.33
CA LEU A 136 -10.28 15.87 -11.28
C LEU A 136 -9.82 17.17 -10.60
N VAL A 137 -8.81 17.83 -11.16
CA VAL A 137 -8.38 19.17 -10.74
C VAL A 137 -8.64 20.13 -11.89
N HIS A 138 -9.59 21.05 -11.74
CA HIS A 138 -10.03 21.90 -12.85
C HIS A 138 -9.47 23.33 -12.76
N GLY A 139 -8.92 23.82 -13.86
CA GLY A 139 -8.67 25.25 -14.05
C GLY A 139 -9.94 26.00 -14.47
N ALA A 140 -9.90 27.33 -14.42
CA ALA A 140 -10.95 28.21 -14.96
C ALA A 140 -10.33 29.47 -15.64
N GLY A 141 -9.24 29.28 -16.37
CA GLY A 141 -8.39 30.35 -16.90
C GLY A 141 -9.10 31.30 -17.89
N PRO A 142 -9.64 30.79 -19.02
CA PRO A 142 -10.41 31.59 -19.97
C PRO A 142 -11.65 32.23 -19.34
N GLN A 143 -12.43 31.45 -18.58
CA GLN A 143 -13.64 31.90 -17.86
C GLN A 143 -13.34 33.15 -17.01
N MET A 144 -12.26 33.08 -16.22
CA MET A 144 -11.84 34.16 -15.33
C MET A 144 -11.30 35.37 -16.10
N ASN A 145 -10.54 35.17 -17.18
CA ASN A 145 -10.06 36.28 -18.02
C ASN A 145 -11.22 37.02 -18.71
N ALA A 146 -12.22 36.28 -19.20
CA ALA A 146 -13.40 36.87 -19.85
C ALA A 146 -14.22 37.72 -18.87
N GLU A 147 -14.44 37.23 -17.64
CA GLU A 147 -15.17 37.98 -16.61
C GLU A 147 -14.37 39.17 -16.06
N LEU A 148 -13.04 39.06 -15.90
CA LEU A 148 -12.17 40.18 -15.51
C LEU A 148 -12.21 41.31 -16.56
N ASN A 149 -12.07 40.96 -17.84
CA ASN A 149 -12.16 41.92 -18.96
C ASN A 149 -13.54 42.62 -18.98
N LYS A 150 -14.62 41.86 -18.79
CA LYS A 150 -16.00 42.37 -18.70
C LYS A 150 -16.23 43.31 -17.51
N GLN A 151 -15.45 43.19 -16.44
CA GLN A 151 -15.45 44.09 -15.28
C GLN A 151 -14.37 45.20 -15.35
N GLY A 152 -13.70 45.36 -16.50
CA GLY A 152 -12.66 46.38 -16.69
C GLY A 152 -11.40 46.17 -15.85
N VAL A 153 -11.09 44.92 -15.47
CA VAL A 153 -9.90 44.55 -14.69
C VAL A 153 -8.89 43.87 -15.60
N GLU A 154 -7.77 44.54 -15.90
CA GLU A 154 -6.69 43.93 -16.69
C GLU A 154 -5.95 42.86 -15.87
N PRO A 155 -5.86 41.59 -16.33
CA PRO A 155 -5.21 40.54 -15.56
C PRO A 155 -3.67 40.68 -15.55
N GLN A 156 -3.09 41.02 -14.40
CA GLN A 156 -1.64 41.11 -14.21
C GLN A 156 -1.01 39.74 -13.90
N TYR A 157 0.21 39.50 -14.40
CA TYR A 157 0.94 38.25 -14.19
C TYR A 157 2.40 38.50 -13.78
N VAL A 158 2.86 37.79 -12.75
CA VAL A 158 4.26 37.76 -12.30
C VAL A 158 4.70 36.29 -12.24
N ALA A 159 5.87 35.97 -12.79
CA ALA A 159 6.41 34.60 -12.85
C ALA A 159 5.39 33.52 -13.33
N GLY A 160 4.51 33.88 -14.28
CA GLY A 160 3.45 33.01 -14.81
C GLY A 160 2.22 32.82 -13.90
N ASN A 161 2.24 33.33 -12.68
CA ASN A 161 1.10 33.35 -11.75
C ASN A 161 0.33 34.66 -11.89
N ARG A 162 -1.00 34.62 -11.77
CA ARG A 162 -1.83 35.83 -11.84
C ARG A 162 -1.84 36.54 -10.50
N VAL A 163 -1.48 37.82 -10.47
CA VAL A 163 -1.63 38.66 -9.27
C VAL A 163 -3.11 38.70 -8.91
N THR A 164 -3.44 38.44 -7.64
CA THR A 164 -4.80 38.22 -7.18
C THR A 164 -5.10 39.17 -6.01
N ASP A 165 -5.61 40.36 -6.30
CA ASP A 165 -6.16 41.25 -5.27
C ASP A 165 -7.49 40.70 -4.72
N GLN A 166 -8.12 41.40 -3.76
CA GLN A 166 -9.37 40.94 -3.16
C GLN A 166 -10.50 40.83 -4.21
N LYS A 167 -10.63 41.82 -5.12
CA LYS A 167 -11.66 41.80 -6.18
C LYS A 167 -11.45 40.61 -7.11
N THR A 168 -10.20 40.36 -7.51
CA THR A 168 -9.81 39.23 -8.37
C THR A 168 -10.01 37.89 -7.66
N LEU A 169 -9.77 37.80 -6.35
CA LEU A 169 -10.04 36.60 -5.55
C LEU A 169 -11.54 36.27 -5.52
N ASP A 170 -12.41 37.25 -5.30
CA ASP A 170 -13.85 37.01 -5.20
C ASP A 170 -14.47 36.66 -6.57
N ILE A 171 -13.95 37.25 -7.66
CA ILE A 171 -14.25 36.80 -9.03
C ILE A 171 -13.75 35.36 -9.24
N ALA A 172 -12.51 35.05 -8.87
CA ALA A 172 -11.93 33.72 -9.02
C ALA A 172 -12.73 32.65 -8.27
N LYS A 173 -13.07 32.89 -7.00
CA LYS A 173 -13.93 32.03 -6.18
C LYS A 173 -15.23 31.72 -6.90
N ARG A 174 -15.98 32.75 -7.31
CA ARG A 174 -17.26 32.57 -8.00
C ARG A 174 -17.10 31.72 -9.28
N ILE A 175 -16.14 32.08 -10.12
CA ILE A 175 -15.88 31.38 -11.39
C ILE A 175 -15.42 29.94 -11.15
N PHE A 176 -14.59 29.65 -10.15
CA PHE A 176 -14.20 28.28 -9.79
C PHE A 176 -15.40 27.47 -9.30
N LEU A 177 -16.25 28.01 -8.42
CA LEU A 177 -17.45 27.32 -7.92
C LEU A 177 -18.45 27.02 -9.06
N GLU A 178 -18.72 28.00 -9.93
CA GLU A 178 -19.57 27.84 -11.12
C GLU A 178 -19.01 26.77 -12.07
N THR A 179 -17.69 26.78 -12.30
CA THR A 179 -17.02 25.79 -13.17
C THR A 179 -17.05 24.38 -12.57
N ASN A 180 -16.85 24.26 -11.25
CA ASN A 180 -16.93 23.01 -10.52
C ASN A 180 -18.34 22.39 -10.62
N GLY A 181 -19.35 23.20 -10.32
CA GLY A 181 -20.76 22.83 -10.44
C GLY A 181 -21.14 22.44 -11.87
N LYS A 182 -20.62 23.13 -12.89
CA LYS A 182 -20.84 22.76 -14.31
C LYS A 182 -20.31 21.36 -14.64
N ILE A 183 -19.09 21.02 -14.19
CA ILE A 183 -18.51 19.68 -14.40
C ILE A 183 -19.33 18.61 -13.67
N VAL A 184 -19.60 18.83 -12.38
CA VAL A 184 -20.32 17.89 -11.51
C VAL A 184 -21.74 17.64 -12.02
N ALA A 185 -22.46 18.69 -12.44
CA ALA A 185 -23.79 18.55 -13.03
C ALA A 185 -23.76 17.78 -14.35
N ALA A 186 -22.78 18.04 -15.23
CA ALA A 186 -22.65 17.33 -16.51
C ALA A 186 -22.29 15.84 -16.34
N LEU A 187 -21.43 15.51 -15.37
CA LEU A 187 -21.14 14.12 -15.00
C LEU A 187 -22.37 13.41 -14.44
N ASN A 188 -23.05 14.01 -13.45
CA ASN A 188 -24.25 13.44 -12.83
C ASN A 188 -25.38 13.24 -13.86
N ALA A 189 -25.59 14.20 -14.77
CA ALA A 189 -26.56 14.08 -15.87
C ALA A 189 -26.23 12.96 -16.88
N ALA A 190 -24.95 12.61 -17.04
CA ALA A 190 -24.50 11.48 -17.84
C ALA A 190 -24.48 10.13 -17.09
N GLY A 191 -25.03 10.07 -15.87
CA GLY A 191 -25.06 8.86 -15.03
C GLY A 191 -23.77 8.56 -14.27
N VAL A 192 -22.86 9.55 -14.15
CA VAL A 192 -21.59 9.45 -13.43
C VAL A 192 -21.66 10.24 -12.13
N PRO A 193 -21.83 9.59 -10.96
CA PRO A 193 -21.77 10.25 -9.66
C PRO A 193 -20.47 11.03 -9.50
N ALA A 194 -20.59 12.31 -9.17
CA ALA A 194 -19.46 13.21 -8.97
C ALA A 194 -19.69 14.12 -7.76
N ARG A 195 -18.65 14.30 -6.93
CA ARG A 195 -18.69 15.15 -5.74
C ARG A 195 -17.93 16.45 -6.00
N ALA A 196 -18.60 17.57 -5.78
CA ALA A 196 -17.95 18.88 -5.72
C ALA A 196 -17.08 18.98 -4.47
N ILE A 197 -15.79 19.28 -4.63
CA ILE A 197 -14.85 19.50 -3.53
C ILE A 197 -14.21 20.89 -3.71
N THR A 198 -14.69 21.85 -2.92
CA THR A 198 -14.47 23.28 -3.15
C THR A 198 -13.56 23.96 -2.12
N SER A 199 -13.23 23.26 -1.04
CA SER A 199 -12.43 23.72 0.11
C SER A 199 -11.89 22.49 0.88
N GLY A 200 -11.16 22.69 1.98
CA GLY A 200 -10.75 21.64 2.92
C GLY A 200 -9.61 20.70 2.47
N VAL A 201 -9.32 20.58 1.16
CA VAL A 201 -8.25 19.70 0.66
C VAL A 201 -6.89 20.37 0.60
N ILE A 202 -6.80 21.64 0.19
CA ILE A 202 -5.52 22.32 -0.06
C ILE A 202 -5.26 23.34 1.05
N GLN A 203 -4.27 23.06 1.90
CA GLN A 203 -3.75 24.05 2.84
C GLN A 203 -2.64 24.85 2.15
N ALA A 204 -2.69 26.18 2.27
CA ALA A 204 -1.73 27.06 1.63
C ALA A 204 -1.35 28.28 2.49
N GLU A 205 -0.12 28.74 2.35
CA GLU A 205 0.35 30.00 2.92
C GLU A 205 0.43 31.08 1.84
N PHE A 206 0.50 32.36 2.21
CA PHE A 206 0.70 33.43 1.22
C PHE A 206 2.07 33.27 0.56
N LYS A 207 2.11 33.09 -0.76
CA LYS A 207 3.38 32.87 -1.50
C LYS A 207 4.34 34.05 -1.37
N ASP A 208 3.82 35.23 -1.71
CA ASP A 208 4.32 36.54 -1.32
C ASP A 208 3.09 37.45 -1.46
N LYS A 209 2.66 38.06 -0.35
CA LYS A 209 1.41 38.82 -0.30
C LYS A 209 1.54 40.18 -1.00
N ASP A 210 2.73 40.77 -1.00
CA ASP A 210 2.95 42.10 -1.55
C ASP A 210 3.22 42.03 -3.07
N VAL A 211 3.76 40.90 -3.56
CA VAL A 211 3.99 40.64 -4.99
C VAL A 211 2.78 39.98 -5.69
N TYR A 212 2.10 39.02 -5.05
CA TYR A 212 1.03 38.25 -5.71
C TYR A 212 -0.38 38.46 -5.11
N GLY A 213 -0.50 39.11 -3.95
CA GLY A 213 -1.77 39.22 -3.23
C GLY A 213 -2.22 37.89 -2.62
N TYR A 214 -3.49 37.53 -2.80
CA TYR A 214 -4.11 36.29 -2.29
C TYR A 214 -3.79 35.06 -3.13
N VAL A 215 -2.52 34.86 -3.50
CA VAL A 215 -2.01 33.64 -4.16
C VAL A 215 -1.33 32.74 -3.14
N GLY A 216 -1.70 31.46 -3.14
CA GLY A 216 -1.21 30.49 -2.17
C GLY A 216 -0.04 29.64 -2.67
N GLU A 217 0.95 29.45 -1.79
CA GLU A 217 1.94 28.37 -1.87
C GLU A 217 1.39 27.19 -1.06
N VAL A 218 1.21 26.02 -1.69
CA VAL A 218 0.60 24.85 -1.02
C VAL A 218 1.55 24.26 0.01
N SER A 219 1.16 24.32 1.29
CA SER A 219 1.94 23.79 2.42
C SER A 219 1.52 22.38 2.83
N LYS A 220 0.27 21.97 2.59
CA LYS A 220 -0.22 20.61 2.90
C LYS A 220 -1.45 20.22 2.06
N ILE A 221 -1.63 18.93 1.83
CA ILE A 221 -2.86 18.33 1.29
C ILE A 221 -3.55 17.50 2.37
N TYR A 222 -4.89 17.57 2.45
CA TYR A 222 -5.74 16.69 3.25
C TYR A 222 -6.50 15.73 2.33
N GLY A 223 -6.36 14.43 2.54
CA GLY A 223 -6.94 13.40 1.67
C GLY A 223 -8.42 13.12 1.93
N ASP A 224 -8.89 13.34 3.15
CA ASP A 224 -10.12 12.77 3.73
C ASP A 224 -11.34 12.99 2.83
N ALA A 225 -11.66 14.24 2.45
CA ALA A 225 -12.81 14.55 1.60
C ALA A 225 -12.72 13.97 0.16
N VAL A 226 -11.51 13.72 -0.34
CA VAL A 226 -11.26 13.07 -1.64
C VAL A 226 -11.47 11.56 -1.50
N GLN A 227 -11.00 10.99 -0.39
CA GLN A 227 -11.18 9.58 -0.04
C GLN A 227 -12.67 9.25 0.18
N ASP A 228 -13.41 10.07 0.93
CA ASP A 228 -14.86 9.92 1.15
C ASP A 228 -15.70 9.92 -0.16
N ALA A 229 -15.22 10.60 -1.20
CA ALA A 229 -15.84 10.57 -2.53
C ALA A 229 -15.54 9.25 -3.27
N ILE A 230 -14.27 8.85 -3.25
CA ILE A 230 -13.80 7.57 -3.81
C ILE A 230 -14.43 6.36 -3.09
N ASP A 231 -14.78 6.50 -1.82
CA ASP A 231 -15.46 5.48 -1.01
C ASP A 231 -16.97 5.45 -1.24
N ALA A 232 -17.61 6.59 -1.49
CA ALA A 232 -18.98 6.66 -2.02
C ALA A 232 -19.11 6.21 -3.50
N GLY A 233 -18.00 5.95 -4.20
CA GLY A 233 -17.99 5.57 -5.61
C GLY A 233 -18.23 6.74 -6.58
N GLU A 234 -17.94 7.96 -6.12
CA GLU A 234 -18.10 9.22 -6.85
C GLU A 234 -16.75 9.72 -7.40
N ILE A 235 -16.79 10.46 -8.51
CA ILE A 235 -15.62 11.19 -9.01
C ILE A 235 -15.42 12.48 -8.17
N PRO A 236 -14.33 12.63 -7.40
CA PRO A 236 -14.02 13.90 -6.74
C PRO A 236 -13.58 14.97 -7.75
N VAL A 237 -14.24 16.13 -7.71
CA VAL A 237 -13.97 17.28 -8.59
C VAL A 237 -13.48 18.46 -7.74
N LEU A 238 -12.17 18.69 -7.76
CA LEU A 238 -11.49 19.66 -6.92
C LEU A 238 -11.36 21.02 -7.61
N SER A 239 -11.77 22.07 -6.91
CA SER A 239 -11.45 23.46 -7.27
C SER A 239 -9.98 23.80 -6.99
N CYS A 240 -9.46 24.86 -7.61
CA CYS A 240 -8.10 25.37 -7.34
C CYS A 240 -8.10 26.50 -6.29
N LEU A 241 -8.88 26.30 -5.22
CA LEU A 241 -8.90 27.15 -4.03
C LEU A 241 -8.20 26.43 -2.88
N GLY A 242 -7.33 27.14 -2.18
CA GLY A 242 -6.68 26.67 -0.95
C GLY A 242 -7.03 27.55 0.23
N GLU A 243 -6.74 27.09 1.44
CA GLU A 243 -7.10 27.77 2.69
C GLU A 243 -5.87 27.85 3.61
N SER A 244 -5.66 29.01 4.23
CA SER A 244 -4.65 29.19 5.26
C SER A 244 -5.05 28.54 6.59
N ALA A 245 -4.09 28.41 7.51
CA ALA A 245 -4.35 27.91 8.87
C ALA A 245 -5.38 28.73 9.68
N ASN A 246 -5.75 29.94 9.22
CA ASN A 246 -6.81 30.78 9.78
C ASN A 246 -8.03 30.95 8.85
N GLY A 247 -8.19 30.11 7.83
CA GLY A 247 -9.39 30.06 6.97
C GLY A 247 -9.48 31.14 5.88
N GLN A 248 -8.42 31.90 5.63
CA GLN A 248 -8.37 32.80 4.47
C GLN A 248 -8.21 31.97 3.19
N THR A 249 -9.16 32.10 2.26
CA THR A 249 -9.05 31.47 0.94
C THR A 249 -7.95 32.13 0.12
N LEU A 250 -7.17 31.32 -0.60
CA LEU A 250 -6.10 31.72 -1.50
C LEU A 250 -6.31 31.07 -2.88
N ASN A 251 -5.98 31.80 -3.93
CA ASN A 251 -5.99 31.32 -5.31
C ASN A 251 -4.77 30.43 -5.55
N ILE A 252 -4.98 29.18 -6.00
CA ILE A 252 -3.91 28.21 -6.26
C ILE A 252 -3.78 27.98 -7.76
N ASN A 253 -2.56 27.87 -8.25
CA ASN A 253 -2.33 27.52 -9.65
C ASN A 253 -2.78 26.07 -9.92
N ALA A 254 -3.60 25.84 -10.95
CA ALA A 254 -4.16 24.52 -11.25
C ALA A 254 -3.10 23.45 -11.63
N ASP A 255 -1.96 23.84 -12.18
CA ASP A 255 -0.85 22.91 -12.46
C ASP A 255 -0.06 22.59 -11.16
N VAL A 256 0.08 23.56 -10.24
CA VAL A 256 0.64 23.35 -8.88
C VAL A 256 -0.26 22.45 -8.03
N ALA A 257 -1.57 22.71 -8.02
CA ALA A 257 -2.55 21.91 -7.29
C ALA A 257 -2.55 20.44 -7.77
N ALA A 258 -2.51 20.22 -9.08
CA ALA A 258 -2.38 18.89 -9.66
C ALA A 258 -1.05 18.21 -9.30
N ARG A 259 0.08 18.94 -9.32
CA ARG A 259 1.38 18.41 -8.84
C ARG A 259 1.29 17.98 -7.38
N GLN A 260 0.84 18.85 -6.48
CA GLN A 260 0.85 18.57 -5.04
C GLN A 260 -0.09 17.42 -4.69
N LEU A 261 -1.25 17.35 -5.33
CA LEU A 261 -2.16 16.21 -5.19
C LEU A 261 -1.55 14.91 -5.72
N ALA A 262 -0.86 14.94 -6.88
CA ALA A 262 -0.18 13.77 -7.42
C ALA A 262 1.03 13.32 -6.56
N LEU A 263 1.78 14.24 -5.95
CA LEU A 263 2.87 13.91 -5.04
C LEU A 263 2.37 13.28 -3.72
N ASN A 264 1.20 13.69 -3.23
CA ASN A 264 0.60 13.12 -2.02
C ASN A 264 -0.13 11.78 -2.28
N LEU A 265 -0.71 11.58 -3.47
CA LEU A 265 -1.49 10.38 -3.80
C LEU A 265 -0.73 9.33 -4.64
N GLN A 266 0.47 9.66 -5.14
CA GLN A 266 1.34 8.78 -5.94
C GLN A 266 0.62 7.97 -7.05
N PRO A 267 -0.18 8.60 -7.92
CA PRO A 267 -0.97 7.90 -8.93
C PRO A 267 -0.09 7.33 -10.06
N LEU A 268 -0.49 6.16 -10.60
CA LEU A 268 0.26 5.45 -11.64
C LEU A 268 0.49 6.27 -12.94
N LYS A 269 -0.44 7.19 -13.26
CA LYS A 269 -0.28 8.24 -14.28
C LYS A 269 -0.81 9.56 -13.71
N THR A 270 -0.19 10.67 -14.10
CA THR A 270 -0.79 12.01 -13.95
C THR A 270 -1.04 12.60 -15.34
N ILE A 271 -2.26 13.09 -15.60
CA ILE A 271 -2.70 13.44 -16.97
C ILE A 271 -3.14 14.91 -17.02
N PHE A 272 -2.66 15.64 -18.03
CA PHE A 272 -2.93 17.06 -18.24
C PHE A 272 -3.74 17.24 -19.53
N VAL A 273 -5.08 17.27 -19.39
CA VAL A 273 -6.03 17.38 -20.50
C VAL A 273 -6.09 18.81 -21.01
N ASN A 274 -5.85 19.01 -22.30
CA ASN A 274 -5.89 20.30 -22.98
C ASN A 274 -6.35 20.18 -24.44
N ALA A 275 -6.95 21.25 -24.97
CA ALA A 275 -7.55 21.27 -26.31
C ALA A 275 -6.54 21.06 -27.46
N LYS A 276 -5.24 21.22 -27.22
CA LYS A 276 -4.18 21.01 -28.23
C LYS A 276 -3.71 19.55 -28.31
N GLY A 277 -4.17 18.67 -27.42
CA GLY A 277 -3.88 17.24 -27.49
C GLY A 277 -2.40 16.86 -27.31
N GLY A 278 -1.63 17.67 -26.59
CA GLY A 278 -0.21 17.45 -26.33
C GLY A 278 0.56 18.73 -25.97
N TRP A 279 1.88 18.68 -26.15
CA TRP A 279 2.78 19.81 -26.19
C TRP A 279 3.04 20.20 -27.65
N ILE A 280 2.71 21.45 -28.00
CA ILE A 280 2.87 21.99 -29.36
C ILE A 280 3.95 23.07 -29.33
N GLU A 281 4.96 22.93 -30.19
CA GLU A 281 6.03 23.90 -30.39
C GLU A 281 5.56 25.10 -31.24
N SER A 282 6.37 26.16 -31.32
CA SER A 282 6.00 27.41 -32.02
C SER A 282 5.84 27.29 -33.55
N ASP A 283 6.37 26.22 -34.13
CA ASP A 283 6.20 25.84 -35.54
C ASP A 283 4.92 25.01 -35.79
N GLY A 284 4.17 24.67 -34.74
CA GLY A 284 3.01 23.77 -34.80
C GLY A 284 3.34 22.28 -34.60
N THR A 285 4.61 21.91 -34.43
CA THR A 285 5.01 20.50 -34.23
C THR A 285 4.55 19.99 -32.87
N LYS A 286 3.78 18.89 -32.84
CA LYS A 286 3.50 18.15 -31.60
C LYS A 286 4.69 17.26 -31.22
N LEU A 287 5.24 17.48 -30.02
CA LEU A 287 6.26 16.60 -29.45
C LEU A 287 5.62 15.26 -29.04
N LYS A 288 6.27 14.13 -29.35
CA LYS A 288 5.81 12.80 -28.90
C LYS A 288 6.15 12.53 -27.43
N GLY A 289 7.24 13.13 -26.95
CA GLY A 289 7.64 13.10 -25.55
C GLY A 289 8.71 14.13 -25.24
N ILE A 290 8.99 14.33 -23.96
CA ILE A 290 10.00 15.24 -23.42
C ILE A 290 10.76 14.48 -22.32
N ASN A 291 12.09 14.42 -22.43
CA ASN A 291 12.95 13.83 -21.40
C ASN A 291 13.47 14.98 -20.53
N MET A 292 12.98 15.14 -19.30
CA MET A 292 13.31 16.32 -18.50
C MET A 292 14.82 16.46 -18.26
N ALA A 293 15.54 15.37 -18.00
CA ALA A 293 16.99 15.40 -17.84
C ALA A 293 17.75 15.90 -19.08
N LYS A 294 17.26 15.68 -20.32
CA LYS A 294 17.91 16.13 -21.57
C LYS A 294 17.33 17.42 -22.16
N ASP A 295 16.05 17.68 -21.94
CA ASP A 295 15.29 18.75 -22.61
C ASP A 295 14.98 19.95 -21.71
N TYR A 296 14.88 19.79 -20.37
CA TYR A 296 14.34 20.82 -19.48
C TYR A 296 15.09 22.15 -19.61
N GLU A 297 16.41 22.18 -19.39
CA GLU A 297 17.22 23.41 -19.48
C GLU A 297 17.08 24.10 -20.85
N ARG A 298 17.16 23.32 -21.93
CA ARG A 298 17.03 23.78 -23.33
C ARG A 298 15.62 24.29 -23.66
N MET A 299 14.60 23.84 -22.94
CA MET A 299 13.23 24.31 -23.09
C MET A 299 12.96 25.52 -22.20
N ALA A 300 13.36 25.49 -20.92
CA ALA A 300 13.16 26.55 -19.95
C ALA A 300 13.90 27.86 -20.31
N ALA A 301 15.08 27.77 -20.93
CA ALA A 301 15.87 28.92 -21.37
C ALA A 301 15.33 29.64 -22.64
N ARG A 302 14.15 29.27 -23.15
CA ARG A 302 13.54 29.89 -24.33
C ARG A 302 12.69 31.11 -23.98
N ASP A 303 12.42 31.96 -24.97
CA ASP A 303 11.48 33.06 -24.81
C ASP A 303 10.00 32.58 -24.76
N TYR A 304 9.39 32.81 -23.59
CA TYR A 304 7.97 32.57 -23.31
C TYR A 304 7.18 33.88 -23.10
N THR A 305 7.65 35.00 -23.64
CA THR A 305 6.88 36.25 -23.70
C THR A 305 5.52 36.01 -24.35
N GLY A 306 4.45 36.46 -23.68
CA GLY A 306 3.05 36.19 -24.06
C GLY A 306 2.58 34.73 -23.90
N ARG A 307 3.44 33.83 -23.38
CA ARG A 307 3.19 32.39 -23.21
C ARG A 307 3.67 31.89 -21.85
N GLN A 308 3.70 32.75 -20.83
CA GLN A 308 4.32 32.49 -19.52
C GLN A 308 3.74 31.27 -18.80
N GLY A 309 2.45 30.98 -18.97
CA GLY A 309 1.81 29.76 -18.44
C GLY A 309 2.32 28.45 -19.05
N THR A 310 2.98 28.49 -20.22
CA THR A 310 3.64 27.32 -20.82
C THR A 310 4.97 27.03 -20.11
N LEU A 311 5.76 28.06 -19.77
CA LEU A 311 6.97 27.90 -18.96
C LEU A 311 6.64 27.37 -17.57
N LEU A 312 5.65 27.98 -16.91
CA LEU A 312 5.23 27.52 -15.58
C LEU A 312 4.79 26.05 -15.61
N LYS A 313 4.04 25.62 -16.63
CA LYS A 313 3.68 24.21 -16.82
C LYS A 313 4.89 23.30 -17.05
N LEU A 314 5.92 23.73 -17.79
CA LEU A 314 7.17 22.95 -17.91
C LEU A 314 7.82 22.75 -16.55
N ASN A 315 7.88 23.81 -15.74
CA ASN A 315 8.52 23.80 -14.44
C ASN A 315 7.75 22.94 -13.43
N GLU A 316 6.41 23.03 -13.39
CA GLU A 316 5.58 22.16 -12.55
C GLU A 316 5.66 20.68 -12.98
N ILE A 317 5.69 20.38 -14.29
CA ILE A 317 5.85 19.00 -14.78
C ILE A 317 7.24 18.45 -14.48
N ASN A 318 8.30 19.24 -14.62
CA ASN A 318 9.65 18.83 -14.21
C ASN A 318 9.68 18.56 -12.70
N THR A 319 9.20 19.50 -11.88
CA THR A 319 9.17 19.38 -10.40
C THR A 319 8.38 18.14 -9.96
N LEU A 320 7.24 17.86 -10.60
CA LEU A 320 6.46 16.65 -10.39
C LEU A 320 7.28 15.39 -10.74
N LEU A 321 7.93 15.35 -11.91
CA LEU A 321 8.75 14.20 -12.32
C LEU A 321 10.04 14.03 -11.50
N GLN A 322 10.58 15.10 -10.89
CA GLN A 322 11.68 14.98 -9.93
C GLN A 322 11.21 14.39 -8.60
N GLY A 323 10.01 14.76 -8.12
CA GLY A 323 9.39 14.22 -6.90
C GLY A 323 8.65 12.89 -7.05
N LEU A 324 8.62 12.29 -8.24
CA LEU A 324 8.05 10.97 -8.51
C LEU A 324 9.13 9.91 -8.83
N PRO A 325 8.81 8.62 -8.68
CA PRO A 325 9.63 7.50 -9.17
C PRO A 325 10.00 7.63 -10.65
N SER A 326 11.14 7.05 -11.05
CA SER A 326 11.64 7.06 -12.43
C SER A 326 10.74 6.33 -13.44
N THR A 327 9.87 5.45 -12.95
CA THR A 327 8.84 4.73 -13.72
C THR A 327 7.58 5.56 -13.98
N SER A 328 7.36 6.65 -13.24
CA SER A 328 6.20 7.53 -13.40
C SER A 328 6.32 8.39 -14.66
N SER A 329 5.17 8.72 -15.25
CA SER A 329 5.09 9.63 -16.39
C SER A 329 3.94 10.62 -16.25
N VAL A 330 4.15 11.81 -16.83
CA VAL A 330 3.13 12.85 -16.94
C VAL A 330 2.74 12.96 -18.41
N VAL A 331 1.46 12.90 -18.74
CA VAL A 331 1.02 12.93 -20.15
C VAL A 331 0.10 14.10 -20.44
N LEU A 332 0.44 14.87 -21.47
CA LEU A 332 -0.42 15.92 -22.03
C LEU A 332 -1.24 15.32 -23.18
N THR A 333 -2.57 15.37 -23.11
CA THR A 333 -3.48 14.77 -24.12
C THR A 333 -4.79 15.57 -24.26
N SER A 334 -5.68 15.21 -25.19
CA SER A 334 -7.00 15.84 -25.38
C SER A 334 -8.10 15.06 -24.68
N ALA A 335 -9.29 15.64 -24.50
CA ALA A 335 -10.44 14.93 -23.95
C ALA A 335 -10.76 13.68 -24.80
N SER A 336 -10.82 13.86 -26.13
CA SER A 336 -11.05 12.81 -27.12
C SER A 336 -10.02 11.67 -27.16
N GLN A 337 -8.85 11.84 -26.54
CA GLN A 337 -7.80 10.81 -26.48
C GLN A 337 -7.53 10.31 -25.06
N LEU A 338 -8.25 10.82 -24.04
CA LEU A 338 -8.07 10.45 -22.64
C LEU A 338 -8.29 8.94 -22.39
N MET A 339 -9.33 8.37 -22.99
CA MET A 339 -9.60 6.93 -22.96
C MET A 339 -8.39 6.13 -23.48
N ARG A 340 -7.89 6.51 -24.67
CA ARG A 340 -6.78 5.81 -25.34
C ARG A 340 -5.48 5.94 -24.57
N GLU A 341 -5.23 7.09 -23.95
CA GLU A 341 -4.03 7.36 -23.17
C GLU A 341 -3.95 6.49 -21.90
N ILE A 342 -5.08 6.15 -21.29
CA ILE A 342 -5.10 5.34 -20.09
C ILE A 342 -4.96 3.84 -20.42
N VAL A 343 -5.57 3.37 -21.51
CA VAL A 343 -5.52 1.95 -21.89
C VAL A 343 -4.31 1.53 -22.73
N SER A 344 -3.52 2.48 -23.25
CA SER A 344 -2.40 2.22 -24.17
C SER A 344 -1.02 2.39 -23.51
N LYS A 345 -0.10 1.46 -23.83
CA LYS A 345 1.36 1.63 -23.61
C LYS A 345 2.00 2.65 -24.55
N LYS A 346 1.34 3.00 -25.66
CA LYS A 346 1.79 4.02 -26.61
C LYS A 346 0.89 5.25 -26.51
N SER A 347 1.42 6.31 -25.91
CA SER A 347 0.76 7.61 -25.86
C SER A 347 0.49 8.17 -27.26
N VAL A 348 -0.61 8.90 -27.38
CA VAL A 348 -0.98 9.70 -28.56
C VAL A 348 -0.81 11.20 -28.33
N GLY A 349 -0.59 11.60 -27.07
CA GLY A 349 -0.30 12.95 -26.63
C GLY A 349 1.20 13.24 -26.65
N THR A 350 1.68 13.89 -25.58
CA THR A 350 3.11 14.06 -25.28
C THR A 350 3.42 13.43 -23.94
N THR A 351 4.28 12.41 -23.93
CA THR A 351 4.76 11.76 -22.68
C THR A 351 5.97 12.48 -22.12
N CYS A 352 5.84 13.09 -20.94
CA CYS A 352 6.96 13.64 -20.19
C CYS A 352 7.49 12.59 -19.20
N ILE A 353 8.81 12.39 -19.20
CA ILE A 353 9.52 11.45 -18.32
C ILE A 353 10.70 12.14 -17.62
N LYS A 354 11.10 11.63 -16.46
CA LYS A 354 12.27 12.11 -15.69
C LYS A 354 13.57 12.00 -16.53
N GLY A 355 13.87 10.77 -16.96
CA GLY A 355 14.98 10.45 -17.87
C GLY A 355 16.38 10.53 -17.26
N THR A 356 17.38 10.19 -18.07
CA THR A 356 18.83 10.24 -17.76
C THR A 356 19.58 11.05 -18.81
N THR A 357 20.80 11.50 -18.51
CA THR A 357 21.68 12.35 -19.36
C THR A 357 22.82 11.58 -20.03
N ASP A 358 22.49 10.56 -20.83
CA ASP A 358 23.51 9.74 -21.52
C ASP A 358 24.19 10.49 -22.68
N ALA A 359 25.51 10.27 -22.81
CA ALA A 359 26.42 10.90 -23.76
C ALA A 359 26.31 10.38 -25.22
N ALA A 360 27.08 11.00 -26.12
CA ALA A 360 26.98 10.84 -27.58
C ALA A 360 27.28 9.40 -28.08
N PRO A 361 26.69 8.98 -29.23
CA PRO A 361 26.50 7.57 -29.53
C PRO A 361 27.61 6.89 -30.34
N LYS A 362 27.72 5.56 -30.20
CA LYS A 362 28.19 4.65 -31.26
C LYS A 362 27.18 3.52 -31.47
N SER A 363 27.09 3.04 -32.70
CA SER A 363 25.99 2.25 -33.20
C SER A 363 26.04 0.76 -32.83
N SER A 364 25.13 0.31 -31.97
CA SER A 364 24.51 -1.02 -32.07
C SER A 364 23.13 -1.00 -31.40
N LYS A 365 22.30 -2.03 -31.66
CA LYS A 365 20.90 -2.07 -31.16
C LYS A 365 20.88 -2.07 -29.62
N PRO A 366 20.06 -1.23 -28.95
CA PRO A 366 19.99 -1.23 -27.49
C PRO A 366 19.37 -2.53 -26.99
N LYS A 367 20.18 -3.37 -26.33
CA LYS A 367 19.66 -4.29 -25.30
C LYS A 367 19.16 -3.43 -24.13
N ALA A 368 18.10 -3.86 -23.47
CA ALA A 368 17.79 -3.32 -22.15
C ALA A 368 18.89 -3.76 -21.18
N SER A 369 19.64 -2.80 -20.63
CA SER A 369 20.45 -3.01 -19.45
C SER A 369 19.75 -2.34 -18.27
N SER A 370 19.00 -3.12 -17.51
CA SER A 370 19.08 -2.97 -16.06
C SER A 370 20.57 -3.02 -15.68
N GLN A 371 21.02 -2.13 -14.80
CA GLN A 371 22.30 -2.36 -14.12
C GLN A 371 22.04 -3.40 -13.04
N VAL A 372 21.90 -4.66 -13.50
CA VAL A 372 21.86 -5.84 -12.65
C VAL A 372 23.09 -5.77 -11.72
N VAL A 373 22.91 -6.14 -10.46
CA VAL A 373 24.04 -6.37 -9.57
C VAL A 373 24.97 -7.36 -10.28
N SER A 374 26.27 -7.06 -10.36
CA SER A 374 27.22 -8.00 -10.95
C SER A 374 27.68 -8.97 -9.86
N PRO A 375 27.56 -10.29 -10.05
CA PRO A 375 28.04 -11.24 -9.05
C PRO A 375 29.56 -11.11 -8.86
N GLY A 376 30.03 -11.52 -7.68
CA GLY A 376 31.44 -11.52 -7.31
C GLY A 376 32.31 -12.46 -8.16
N PRO A 377 33.64 -12.48 -7.94
CA PRO A 377 34.60 -13.21 -8.78
C PRO A 377 34.33 -14.72 -8.95
N ASN A 378 33.61 -15.33 -8.00
CA ASN A 378 33.22 -16.74 -8.03
C ASN A 378 31.92 -17.02 -8.83
N GLY A 379 31.29 -16.01 -9.42
CA GLY A 379 29.99 -16.11 -10.09
C GLY A 379 28.77 -16.11 -9.16
N LYS A 380 28.97 -15.81 -7.87
CA LYS A 380 27.92 -15.71 -6.84
C LYS A 380 27.75 -14.31 -6.30
N TYR A 381 26.57 -13.98 -5.79
CA TYR A 381 26.29 -12.76 -5.03
C TYR A 381 26.66 -12.91 -3.56
N ARG A 382 27.39 -11.93 -3.03
CA ARG A 382 27.92 -11.95 -1.66
C ARG A 382 26.91 -11.35 -0.69
N VAL A 383 26.52 -12.10 0.33
CA VAL A 383 25.48 -11.75 1.30
C VAL A 383 26.10 -11.45 2.67
N GLY A 384 25.72 -10.31 3.26
CA GLY A 384 26.03 -9.93 4.64
C GLY A 384 24.78 -9.97 5.50
N LEU A 385 24.79 -10.75 6.59
CA LEU A 385 23.65 -10.92 7.49
C LEU A 385 23.92 -10.22 8.82
N ILE A 386 23.17 -9.16 9.15
CA ILE A 386 23.28 -8.45 10.43
C ILE A 386 22.16 -8.91 11.37
N GLY A 387 22.50 -9.32 12.59
CA GLY A 387 21.53 -9.84 13.57
C GLY A 387 21.37 -11.37 13.55
N ALA A 388 22.37 -12.09 13.05
CA ALA A 388 22.34 -13.52 12.72
C ALA A 388 22.07 -14.51 13.88
N ARG A 389 21.81 -14.04 15.11
CA ARG A 389 21.65 -14.84 16.33
C ARG A 389 20.32 -15.62 16.41
N GLY A 390 19.23 -15.00 15.93
CA GLY A 390 17.87 -15.50 16.15
C GLY A 390 17.51 -16.73 15.31
N TYR A 391 16.35 -17.34 15.57
CA TYR A 391 15.87 -18.49 14.79
C TYR A 391 15.79 -18.19 13.29
N VAL A 392 15.24 -17.03 12.90
CA VAL A 392 15.22 -16.55 11.51
C VAL A 392 16.63 -16.38 10.94
N GLY A 393 17.58 -15.90 11.75
CA GLY A 393 18.99 -15.79 11.35
C GLY A 393 19.62 -17.14 11.00
N ARG A 394 19.26 -18.21 11.71
CA ARG A 394 19.70 -19.57 11.39
C ARG A 394 19.06 -20.11 10.12
N GLU A 395 17.75 -19.98 9.95
CA GLU A 395 17.09 -20.46 8.72
C GLU A 395 17.56 -19.65 7.48
N LEU A 396 17.96 -18.39 7.62
CA LEU A 396 18.64 -17.62 6.57
C LEU A 396 20.02 -18.20 6.22
N ILE A 397 20.85 -18.51 7.22
CA ILE A 397 22.16 -19.15 7.01
C ILE A 397 21.97 -20.51 6.29
N HIS A 398 20.93 -21.26 6.65
CA HIS A 398 20.55 -22.49 5.93
C HIS A 398 20.12 -22.21 4.48
N ALA A 399 19.19 -21.28 4.24
CA ALA A 399 18.67 -21.01 2.90
C ALA A 399 19.77 -20.47 1.95
N ILE A 400 20.59 -19.51 2.42
CA ILE A 400 21.76 -19.01 1.68
C ILE A 400 22.78 -20.14 1.49
N GLY A 401 23.01 -20.98 2.50
CA GLY A 401 23.92 -22.13 2.43
C GLY A 401 23.46 -23.25 1.49
N HIS A 402 22.21 -23.30 1.07
CA HIS A 402 21.72 -24.19 0.01
C HIS A 402 21.62 -23.51 -1.37
N HIS A 403 21.81 -22.19 -1.43
CA HIS A 403 21.60 -21.43 -2.66
C HIS A 403 22.75 -21.68 -3.67
N PRO A 404 22.44 -21.88 -4.97
CA PRO A 404 23.48 -22.02 -5.99
C PRO A 404 24.26 -20.71 -6.20
N GLU A 405 23.53 -19.59 -6.30
CA GLU A 405 24.07 -18.27 -6.69
C GLU A 405 24.34 -17.28 -5.54
N LEU A 406 24.10 -17.64 -4.27
CA LEU A 406 24.41 -16.77 -3.12
C LEU A 406 25.60 -17.32 -2.31
N GLU A 407 26.34 -16.43 -1.66
CA GLU A 407 27.52 -16.71 -0.83
C GLU A 407 27.46 -15.90 0.46
N LEU A 408 27.31 -16.54 1.62
CA LEU A 408 27.35 -15.84 2.91
C LEU A 408 28.81 -15.46 3.24
N VAL A 409 29.11 -14.16 3.37
CA VAL A 409 30.50 -13.68 3.59
C VAL A 409 30.73 -12.97 4.94
N CYS A 410 29.68 -12.60 5.68
CA CYS A 410 29.75 -12.23 7.10
C CYS A 410 28.37 -12.37 7.74
N ALA A 411 28.33 -12.94 8.95
CA ALA A 411 27.14 -13.04 9.79
C ALA A 411 27.41 -12.33 11.14
N SER A 412 26.86 -11.12 11.33
CA SER A 412 27.15 -10.28 12.51
C SER A 412 26.33 -10.69 13.73
N SER A 413 27.01 -10.99 14.85
CA SER A 413 26.37 -11.38 16.12
C SER A 413 27.30 -11.26 17.35
N ARG A 414 27.10 -10.21 18.15
CA ARG A 414 27.81 -9.96 19.44
C ARG A 414 27.68 -11.04 20.52
N ALA A 415 26.84 -12.07 20.29
CA ALA A 415 26.65 -13.19 21.21
C ALA A 415 27.27 -14.50 20.68
N LEU A 416 27.80 -14.48 19.46
CA LEU A 416 28.39 -15.62 18.77
C LEU A 416 29.77 -15.30 18.17
N GLY A 417 30.29 -14.07 18.34
CA GLY A 417 31.56 -13.62 17.81
C GLY A 417 32.70 -14.62 18.04
N GLY A 418 33.50 -14.87 17.01
CA GLY A 418 34.60 -15.85 17.05
C GLY A 418 34.15 -17.33 17.11
N LYS A 419 32.87 -17.63 16.82
CA LYS A 419 32.40 -19.00 16.57
C LYS A 419 32.20 -19.21 15.08
N LYS A 420 32.44 -20.43 14.60
CA LYS A 420 32.17 -20.81 13.21
C LYS A 420 30.67 -20.76 12.90
N VAL A 421 30.33 -20.17 11.76
CA VAL A 421 28.95 -20.05 11.26
C VAL A 421 28.39 -21.42 10.92
N VAL A 422 29.22 -22.31 10.33
CA VAL A 422 28.84 -23.69 10.02
C VAL A 422 28.41 -24.49 11.25
N ASP A 423 29.10 -24.36 12.39
CA ASP A 423 28.76 -25.08 13.63
C ASP A 423 27.39 -24.65 14.20
N VAL A 424 27.10 -23.34 14.16
CA VAL A 424 25.83 -22.79 14.65
C VAL A 424 24.66 -23.09 13.71
N ALA A 425 24.93 -23.23 12.41
CA ALA A 425 23.94 -23.65 11.43
C ALA A 425 23.66 -25.17 11.52
N ALA A 426 24.70 -25.99 11.57
CA ALA A 426 24.59 -27.45 11.67
C ALA A 426 23.91 -27.91 12.97
N ALA A 427 23.98 -27.11 14.04
CA ALA A 427 23.21 -27.32 15.26
C ALA A 427 21.72 -26.93 15.06
N PRO A 428 20.78 -27.89 14.93
CA PRO A 428 19.36 -27.58 14.86
C PRO A 428 18.91 -26.83 16.12
N PRO A 429 17.87 -25.97 16.03
CA PRO A 429 17.35 -25.29 17.21
C PRO A 429 16.89 -26.32 18.24
N LEU A 430 17.41 -26.21 19.47
CA LEU A 430 17.06 -27.15 20.54
C LEU A 430 15.69 -26.81 21.15
N ASN A 431 14.93 -27.85 21.49
CA ASN A 431 13.82 -27.73 22.41
C ASN A 431 14.36 -27.27 23.79
N PRO A 432 13.84 -26.17 24.38
CA PRO A 432 14.33 -25.62 25.64
C PRO A 432 14.39 -26.62 26.81
N HIS A 433 13.48 -27.59 26.86
CA HIS A 433 13.35 -28.53 27.98
C HIS A 433 14.05 -29.86 27.73
N THR A 434 13.75 -30.54 26.62
CA THR A 434 14.35 -31.86 26.34
C THR A 434 15.83 -31.77 25.96
N LYS A 435 16.31 -30.58 25.55
CA LYS A 435 17.62 -30.34 24.91
C LYS A 435 17.87 -31.15 23.64
N LEU A 436 16.85 -31.81 23.11
CA LEU A 436 16.87 -32.49 21.82
C LEU A 436 16.62 -31.49 20.68
N PRO A 437 17.00 -31.80 19.43
CA PRO A 437 16.61 -31.04 18.25
C PRO A 437 15.08 -30.84 18.18
N ALA A 438 14.63 -29.59 17.98
CA ALA A 438 13.22 -29.29 17.73
C ALA A 438 12.78 -29.62 16.29
N LYS A 439 13.73 -29.62 15.36
CA LYS A 439 13.65 -30.12 13.97
C LYS A 439 14.47 -31.41 13.87
N PRO A 440 14.07 -32.43 13.08
CA PRO A 440 14.96 -33.56 12.78
C PRO A 440 16.31 -33.06 12.25
N ALA A 441 17.41 -33.64 12.75
CA ALA A 441 18.73 -33.28 12.27
C ALA A 441 18.92 -33.84 10.85
N VAL A 442 19.11 -32.92 9.88
CA VAL A 442 19.45 -33.27 8.50
C VAL A 442 20.92 -32.90 8.29
N GLU A 443 21.75 -33.90 7.98
CA GLU A 443 23.16 -33.68 7.61
C GLU A 443 23.26 -33.09 6.19
N ALA A 444 22.84 -31.84 6.04
CA ALA A 444 22.98 -31.08 4.81
C ALA A 444 24.33 -30.37 4.77
N LYS A 445 25.14 -30.65 3.75
CA LYS A 445 26.42 -29.96 3.54
C LYS A 445 26.17 -28.54 3.00
N LEU A 446 26.13 -27.56 3.90
CA LEU A 446 25.99 -26.14 3.55
C LEU A 446 27.20 -25.63 2.73
N ASN A 447 26.91 -24.80 1.75
CA ASN A 447 27.84 -24.15 0.82
C ASN A 447 28.41 -22.85 1.43
N ILE A 448 28.94 -22.96 2.66
CA ILE A 448 29.51 -21.89 3.47
C ILE A 448 30.98 -22.23 3.73
N ASP A 449 31.84 -21.20 3.78
CA ASP A 449 33.25 -21.36 4.15
C ASP A 449 33.37 -21.94 5.58
N PRO A 450 34.05 -23.08 5.79
CA PRO A 450 34.19 -23.70 7.11
C PRO A 450 35.03 -22.88 8.10
N GLU A 451 35.76 -21.86 7.64
CA GLU A 451 36.50 -20.91 8.48
C GLU A 451 35.77 -19.57 8.66
N LEU A 452 34.54 -19.42 8.12
CA LEU A 452 33.73 -18.23 8.38
C LEU A 452 33.24 -18.21 9.84
N GLU A 453 33.73 -17.25 10.61
CA GLU A 453 33.28 -16.96 11.97
C GLU A 453 32.22 -15.84 12.00
N PHE A 454 31.41 -15.79 13.07
CA PHE A 454 30.54 -14.64 13.31
C PHE A 454 31.40 -13.39 13.56
N CYS A 455 31.19 -12.40 12.71
CA CYS A 455 31.74 -11.05 12.82
C CYS A 455 31.01 -10.26 13.94
N GLU A 456 31.64 -9.20 14.46
CA GLU A 456 30.93 -8.14 15.17
C GLU A 456 30.94 -6.88 14.30
N LEU A 457 29.78 -6.58 13.69
CA LEU A 457 29.53 -5.32 13.00
C LEU A 457 28.40 -4.58 13.75
N GLY A 458 28.77 -3.53 14.49
CA GLY A 458 27.88 -2.44 14.86
C GLY A 458 27.88 -1.33 13.80
N LEU A 459 27.24 -0.20 14.13
CA LEU A 459 27.11 0.94 13.22
C LEU A 459 28.48 1.58 12.89
N ASP A 460 29.32 1.77 13.90
CA ASP A 460 30.63 2.42 13.77
C ASP A 460 31.63 1.55 12.98
N ASP A 461 31.42 0.24 12.95
CA ASP A 461 32.26 -0.74 12.26
C ASP A 461 31.96 -0.82 10.76
N ILE A 462 30.71 -0.59 10.34
CA ILE A 462 30.25 -0.76 8.95
C ILE A 462 31.13 0.02 7.93
N PRO A 463 31.40 1.34 8.10
CA PRO A 463 32.16 2.13 7.13
C PRO A 463 33.63 1.75 7.01
N THR A 464 34.19 1.03 8.00
CA THR A 464 35.59 0.58 8.01
C THR A 464 35.74 -0.93 7.79
N SER A 465 34.63 -1.65 7.72
CA SER A 465 34.61 -3.11 7.58
C SER A 465 35.20 -3.59 6.24
N PRO A 466 35.87 -4.75 6.20
CA PRO A 466 36.32 -5.36 4.93
C PRO A 466 35.14 -5.84 4.06
N PHE A 467 33.92 -5.84 4.61
CA PHE A 467 32.71 -6.34 3.96
C PHE A 467 31.97 -5.25 3.17
N GLY A 468 32.00 -3.99 3.61
CA GLY A 468 31.17 -2.90 3.07
C GLY A 468 31.18 -2.76 1.55
N GLU A 469 32.37 -2.73 0.94
CA GLU A 469 32.51 -2.58 -0.52
C GLU A 469 32.31 -3.90 -1.31
N SER A 470 32.20 -5.05 -0.62
CA SER A 470 32.21 -6.38 -1.21
C SER A 470 30.93 -7.20 -1.04
N VAL A 471 29.92 -6.68 -0.32
CA VAL A 471 28.63 -7.34 -0.14
C VAL A 471 27.61 -6.76 -1.13
N ASP A 472 26.95 -7.66 -1.87
CA ASP A 472 25.89 -7.36 -2.83
C ASP A 472 24.52 -7.19 -2.16
N VAL A 473 24.27 -8.00 -1.12
CA VAL A 473 22.97 -8.09 -0.44
C VAL A 473 23.16 -8.04 1.07
N TRP A 474 22.55 -7.05 1.73
CA TRP A 474 22.55 -6.88 3.18
C TRP A 474 21.19 -7.26 3.77
N VAL A 475 21.18 -8.24 4.67
CA VAL A 475 19.98 -8.72 5.36
C VAL A 475 19.98 -8.20 6.80
N LEU A 476 19.01 -7.36 7.13
CA LEU A 476 18.86 -6.75 8.46
C LEU A 476 17.87 -7.57 9.31
N ALA A 477 18.37 -8.64 9.93
CA ALA A 477 17.64 -9.46 10.90
C ALA A 477 17.62 -8.80 12.31
N LEU A 478 17.28 -7.51 12.36
CA LEU A 478 17.37 -6.65 13.54
C LEU A 478 16.02 -6.52 14.27
N PRO A 479 16.02 -6.15 15.57
CA PRO A 479 14.81 -5.69 16.26
C PRO A 479 14.29 -4.38 15.66
N ASN A 480 12.98 -4.13 15.78
CA ASN A 480 12.37 -2.85 15.41
C ASN A 480 13.02 -1.65 16.15
N GLY A 481 13.04 -0.49 15.48
CA GLY A 481 13.69 0.74 15.94
C GLY A 481 15.19 0.79 15.65
N PHE A 482 15.69 -0.09 14.77
CA PHE A 482 17.09 -0.17 14.40
C PHE A 482 17.34 -0.14 12.89
N CYS A 483 16.36 -0.46 12.04
CA CYS A 483 16.61 -0.58 10.60
C CYS A 483 17.22 0.71 10.02
N ASP A 484 16.56 1.87 10.26
CA ASP A 484 16.95 3.17 9.69
C ASP A 484 18.47 3.43 9.80
N LYS A 485 19.02 3.22 10.99
CA LYS A 485 20.44 3.51 11.28
C LYS A 485 21.38 2.59 10.52
N TYR A 486 21.03 1.32 10.41
CA TYR A 486 21.84 0.34 9.68
C TYR A 486 21.68 0.51 8.17
N SER A 487 20.48 0.82 7.64
CA SER A 487 20.31 1.13 6.22
C SER A 487 21.06 2.41 5.83
N THR A 488 20.97 3.50 6.59
CA THR A 488 21.74 4.74 6.29
C THR A 488 23.25 4.50 6.34
N ALA A 489 23.77 3.82 7.37
CA ALA A 489 25.20 3.52 7.47
C ALA A 489 25.69 2.57 6.37
N LEU A 490 24.81 1.73 5.82
CA LEU A 490 25.09 0.93 4.62
C LEU A 490 25.03 1.80 3.36
N ASP A 491 24.01 2.64 3.17
CA ASP A 491 23.85 3.49 1.99
C ASP A 491 25.06 4.39 1.74
N GLU A 492 25.67 4.92 2.80
CA GLU A 492 26.91 5.72 2.77
C GLU A 492 28.16 4.95 2.25
N LEU A 493 28.13 3.61 2.17
CA LEU A 493 29.19 2.81 1.54
C LEU A 493 29.29 3.08 0.04
N ARG A 494 30.51 3.09 -0.51
CA ARG A 494 30.74 3.54 -1.91
C ARG A 494 30.10 2.59 -2.92
N ARG A 495 29.95 1.31 -2.60
CA ARG A 495 29.21 0.32 -3.40
C ARG A 495 27.76 0.76 -3.60
N GLN A 496 27.49 1.23 -4.82
CA GLN A 496 26.17 1.55 -5.34
C GLN A 496 25.43 0.28 -5.76
N ASN A 497 24.10 0.37 -5.93
CA ASN A 497 23.21 -0.70 -6.42
C ASN A 497 23.22 -2.00 -5.60
N LYS A 498 23.67 -1.95 -4.34
CA LYS A 498 23.48 -3.02 -3.35
C LYS A 498 22.00 -3.16 -2.97
N ILE A 499 21.60 -4.35 -2.53
CA ILE A 499 20.26 -4.62 -2.00
C ILE A 499 20.31 -4.61 -0.48
N ILE A 500 19.36 -3.95 0.17
CA ILE A 500 19.14 -3.98 1.63
C ILE A 500 17.72 -4.49 1.88
N ILE A 501 17.59 -5.52 2.72
CA ILE A 501 16.29 -6.11 3.11
C ILE A 501 16.08 -6.04 4.62
N ASP A 502 15.02 -5.36 5.04
CA ASP A 502 14.56 -5.21 6.42
C ASP A 502 13.66 -6.40 6.79
N LEU A 503 13.99 -7.11 7.87
CA LEU A 503 13.11 -8.15 8.44
C LEU A 503 12.34 -7.67 9.68
N SER A 504 12.67 -6.49 10.20
CA SER A 504 11.88 -5.81 11.23
C SER A 504 10.56 -5.32 10.63
N ALA A 505 9.77 -4.57 11.41
CA ALA A 505 8.58 -3.91 10.89
C ALA A 505 8.75 -2.41 10.67
N ASP A 506 9.99 -1.90 10.69
CA ASP A 506 10.32 -0.48 10.58
C ASP A 506 9.92 0.04 9.17
N GLN A 507 10.34 -0.66 8.11
CA GLN A 507 10.13 -0.18 6.73
C GLN A 507 8.84 -0.68 6.06
N ARG A 508 8.04 -1.53 6.72
CA ARG A 508 6.82 -2.15 6.13
C ARG A 508 5.67 -1.18 5.82
N PHE A 509 5.84 0.08 6.19
CA PHE A 509 4.92 1.20 5.95
C PHE A 509 5.59 2.36 5.18
N ASN A 510 6.85 2.22 4.78
CA ASN A 510 7.61 3.24 4.05
C ASN A 510 7.41 3.06 2.53
N SER A 511 6.94 4.10 1.85
CA SER A 511 6.75 4.10 0.38
C SER A 511 8.04 4.06 -0.42
N GLU A 512 9.20 4.34 0.19
CA GLU A 512 10.52 4.25 -0.44
C GLU A 512 11.05 2.81 -0.48
N TRP A 513 10.47 1.89 0.31
CA TRP A 513 10.86 0.50 0.39
C TRP A 513 9.82 -0.40 -0.29
N VAL A 514 10.27 -1.40 -1.06
CA VAL A 514 9.40 -2.35 -1.73
C VAL A 514 8.90 -3.38 -0.72
N TYR A 515 7.59 -3.39 -0.45
CA TYR A 515 6.98 -4.44 0.39
C TYR A 515 7.05 -5.81 -0.30
N GLY A 516 7.88 -6.69 0.24
CA GLY A 516 8.33 -7.93 -0.40
C GLY A 516 7.35 -9.09 -0.27
N LEU A 517 6.17 -8.96 -0.88
CA LEU A 517 5.18 -10.03 -1.02
C LEU A 517 4.98 -10.36 -2.52
N PRO A 518 5.74 -11.31 -3.10
CA PRO A 518 5.68 -11.67 -4.52
C PRO A 518 4.30 -12.10 -5.01
N GLU A 519 3.58 -12.84 -4.16
CA GLU A 519 2.23 -13.38 -4.40
C GLU A 519 1.14 -12.28 -4.49
N ALA A 520 1.44 -11.06 -4.06
CA ALA A 520 0.51 -9.94 -4.23
C ALA A 520 0.47 -9.48 -5.70
N PRO A 521 -0.68 -9.04 -6.23
CA PRO A 521 -0.79 -8.49 -7.59
C PRO A 521 0.26 -7.39 -7.89
N GLY A 522 1.22 -7.71 -8.76
CA GLY A 522 2.34 -6.82 -9.11
C GLY A 522 3.52 -6.81 -8.11
N GLY A 523 3.51 -7.65 -7.08
CA GLY A 523 4.58 -7.83 -6.10
C GLY A 523 5.92 -8.15 -6.76
N ARG A 524 5.98 -9.24 -7.54
CA ARG A 524 7.14 -9.61 -8.36
C ARG A 524 7.67 -8.46 -9.22
N THR A 525 6.78 -7.73 -9.90
CA THR A 525 7.16 -6.61 -10.77
C THR A 525 7.75 -5.41 -10.01
N ARG A 526 7.32 -5.17 -8.76
CA ARG A 526 7.94 -4.15 -7.89
C ARG A 526 9.29 -4.58 -7.32
N LEU A 527 9.49 -5.88 -7.12
CA LEU A 527 10.74 -6.44 -6.59
C LEU A 527 11.88 -6.45 -7.61
N GLN A 528 11.60 -6.57 -8.91
CA GLN A 528 12.62 -6.59 -9.96
C GLN A 528 13.52 -5.34 -9.93
N GLY A 529 14.79 -5.52 -9.56
CA GLY A 529 15.76 -4.43 -9.40
C GLY A 529 15.58 -3.57 -8.14
N ALA A 530 14.80 -4.02 -7.15
CA ALA A 530 14.59 -3.29 -5.89
C ALA A 530 15.85 -3.31 -5.01
N THR A 531 16.41 -2.12 -4.72
CA THR A 531 17.54 -1.97 -3.79
C THR A 531 17.13 -1.93 -2.31
N HIS A 532 15.85 -1.64 -2.03
CA HIS A 532 15.33 -1.50 -0.67
C HIS A 532 14.04 -2.30 -0.52
N ILE A 533 14.05 -3.32 0.34
CA ILE A 533 12.96 -4.30 0.47
C ILE A 533 12.50 -4.43 1.92
N ALA A 534 11.23 -4.17 2.19
CA ALA A 534 10.62 -4.40 3.49
C ALA A 534 9.97 -5.79 3.49
N ASN A 535 10.56 -6.75 4.20
CA ASN A 535 10.05 -8.12 4.22
C ASN A 535 8.77 -8.20 5.08
N PRO A 536 7.69 -8.84 4.59
CA PRO A 536 6.47 -9.10 5.36
C PRO A 536 6.71 -9.79 6.71
N GLY A 537 5.84 -9.52 7.67
CA GLY A 537 5.77 -10.29 8.92
C GLY A 537 5.01 -11.60 8.74
N CYS A 538 5.48 -12.69 9.36
CA CYS A 538 4.91 -14.04 9.24
C CYS A 538 3.38 -14.14 9.30
N TYR A 539 2.75 -13.53 10.31
CA TYR A 539 1.29 -13.48 10.43
C TYR A 539 0.64 -12.63 9.33
N ALA A 540 1.29 -11.54 8.92
CA ALA A 540 0.80 -10.68 7.85
C ALA A 540 0.87 -11.36 6.49
N THR A 541 1.91 -12.15 6.19
CA THR A 541 1.99 -13.00 4.98
C THR A 541 0.80 -13.94 4.92
N GLY A 542 0.58 -14.76 5.97
CA GLY A 542 -0.52 -15.72 6.01
C GLY A 542 -1.91 -15.08 5.95
N ALA A 543 -2.11 -13.94 6.64
CA ALA A 543 -3.39 -13.23 6.63
C ALA A 543 -3.67 -12.51 5.30
N GLN A 544 -2.64 -11.97 4.62
CA GLN A 544 -2.79 -11.41 3.28
C GLN A 544 -3.14 -12.49 2.27
N VAL A 545 -2.35 -13.57 2.18
CA VAL A 545 -2.62 -14.71 1.28
C VAL A 545 -4.01 -15.29 1.55
N GLY A 546 -4.42 -15.42 2.82
CA GLY A 546 -5.74 -15.95 3.16
C GLY A 546 -6.94 -15.00 2.96
N LEU A 547 -6.75 -13.70 2.70
CA LEU A 547 -7.84 -12.73 2.48
C LEU A 547 -7.87 -12.13 1.05
N MET A 548 -6.74 -12.08 0.37
CA MET A 548 -6.54 -11.39 -0.92
C MET A 548 -7.49 -11.86 -2.06
N PRO A 549 -7.88 -13.14 -2.18
CA PRO A 549 -8.86 -13.55 -3.18
C PRO A 549 -10.25 -12.93 -2.94
N LEU A 550 -10.65 -12.75 -1.67
CA LEU A 550 -11.95 -12.15 -1.29
C LEU A 550 -11.99 -10.63 -1.50
N LEU A 551 -10.83 -9.98 -1.57
CA LEU A 551 -10.73 -8.60 -2.05
C LEU A 551 -10.88 -8.49 -3.58
N GLY A 552 -11.13 -9.63 -4.25
CA GLY A 552 -11.57 -9.77 -5.64
C GLY A 552 -10.49 -10.29 -6.60
N GLY A 553 -9.32 -10.69 -6.08
CA GLY A 553 -7.97 -10.69 -6.69
C GLY A 553 -7.73 -10.88 -8.21
N LYS A 554 -8.65 -11.48 -8.99
CA LYS A 554 -8.54 -11.58 -10.46
C LYS A 554 -9.33 -10.49 -11.20
N PRO A 555 -8.83 -9.96 -12.34
CA PRO A 555 -9.54 -8.95 -13.14
C PRO A 555 -10.90 -9.37 -13.74
N ASN A 556 -11.28 -10.65 -13.63
CA ASN A 556 -12.58 -11.19 -14.03
C ASN A 556 -13.57 -11.28 -12.86
N VAL A 557 -13.10 -11.33 -11.61
CA VAL A 557 -13.94 -11.34 -10.39
C VAL A 557 -14.10 -9.91 -9.90
N SER A 558 -14.72 -9.06 -10.73
CA SER A 558 -14.80 -7.59 -10.52
C SER A 558 -15.77 -7.15 -9.41
N ALA A 559 -16.20 -8.06 -8.53
CA ALA A 559 -17.08 -7.77 -7.41
C ALA A 559 -16.28 -7.58 -6.11
N LYS A 560 -16.67 -6.63 -5.26
CA LYS A 560 -16.30 -6.67 -3.85
C LYS A 560 -17.01 -7.88 -3.24
N LEU A 561 -16.25 -8.91 -2.86
CA LEU A 561 -16.84 -10.12 -2.27
C LEU A 561 -17.08 -9.97 -0.77
N LEU A 562 -16.48 -8.95 -0.13
CA LEU A 562 -16.64 -8.66 1.30
C LEU A 562 -17.58 -7.47 1.56
N ASP A 563 -18.31 -7.54 2.68
CA ASP A 563 -19.00 -6.40 3.27
C ASP A 563 -17.98 -5.49 3.99
N GLU A 564 -17.73 -4.31 3.44
CA GLU A 564 -16.79 -3.33 4.00
C GLU A 564 -17.23 -2.75 5.35
N SER A 565 -18.49 -2.92 5.76
CA SER A 565 -18.97 -2.51 7.08
C SER A 565 -18.54 -3.46 8.21
N VAL A 566 -18.17 -4.71 7.87
CA VAL A 566 -17.75 -5.74 8.83
C VAL A 566 -16.30 -6.17 8.54
N PRO A 567 -15.30 -5.60 9.23
CA PRO A 567 -13.88 -5.88 8.96
C PRO A 567 -13.55 -7.37 9.18
N PRO A 568 -12.72 -8.00 8.32
CA PRO A 568 -12.29 -9.38 8.54
C PRO A 568 -11.58 -9.58 9.89
N HIS A 569 -11.91 -10.67 10.57
CA HIS A 569 -11.34 -11.04 11.86
C HIS A 569 -10.35 -12.19 11.67
N ALA A 570 -9.10 -11.98 12.08
CA ALA A 570 -8.02 -12.93 12.01
C ALA A 570 -7.61 -13.37 13.42
N PHE A 571 -7.94 -14.61 13.78
CA PHE A 571 -7.46 -15.25 15.00
C PHE A 571 -6.20 -16.05 14.66
N GLY A 572 -5.09 -15.75 15.33
CA GLY A 572 -3.77 -16.36 15.06
C GLY A 572 -3.22 -17.13 16.25
N ILE A 573 -2.56 -18.26 15.99
CA ILE A 573 -1.71 -18.98 16.95
C ILE A 573 -0.37 -19.26 16.29
N SER A 574 0.74 -18.92 16.95
CA SER A 574 2.11 -19.21 16.50
C SER A 574 2.83 -20.17 17.43
N GLY A 575 3.82 -20.89 16.90
CA GLY A 575 4.83 -21.56 17.70
C GLY A 575 5.72 -20.57 18.46
N TYR A 576 6.32 -21.02 19.57
CA TYR A 576 7.08 -20.15 20.47
C TYR A 576 8.37 -19.56 19.86
N SER A 577 8.86 -20.10 18.74
CA SER A 577 9.95 -19.48 17.95
C SER A 577 9.60 -18.05 17.49
N GLY A 578 8.31 -17.73 17.31
CA GLY A 578 7.84 -16.40 16.95
C GLY A 578 8.09 -15.32 18.00
N ALA A 579 8.33 -15.70 19.26
CA ALA A 579 8.76 -14.78 20.31
C ALA A 579 10.29 -14.56 20.35
N GLY A 580 11.05 -15.23 19.48
CA GLY A 580 12.50 -15.11 19.39
C GLY A 580 13.24 -15.81 20.53
N THR A 581 14.49 -15.40 20.77
CA THR A 581 15.42 -16.07 21.71
C THR A 581 15.61 -15.35 23.05
N ASN A 582 14.94 -14.22 23.28
CA ASN A 582 15.05 -13.47 24.54
C ASN A 582 13.94 -13.96 25.50
N PRO A 583 14.26 -14.28 26.77
CA PRO A 583 13.28 -14.86 27.69
C PRO A 583 12.02 -14.01 27.89
N SER A 584 10.86 -14.64 27.83
CA SER A 584 9.53 -14.06 27.99
C SER A 584 8.51 -15.16 28.26
N ALA A 585 7.33 -14.84 28.80
CA ALA A 585 6.25 -15.82 28.92
C ALA A 585 5.81 -16.44 27.56
N ALA A 586 6.11 -15.78 26.43
CA ALA A 586 5.78 -16.25 25.10
C ALA A 586 6.80 -17.24 24.50
N ASN A 587 7.93 -17.49 25.17
CA ASN A 587 8.87 -18.58 24.85
C ASN A 587 9.33 -19.36 26.10
N ASP A 588 8.64 -19.19 27.21
CA ASP A 588 8.76 -20.02 28.40
C ASP A 588 7.83 -21.24 28.25
N LEU A 589 8.43 -22.41 28.06
CA LEU A 589 7.69 -23.66 27.87
C LEU A 589 7.03 -24.20 29.14
N GLU A 590 7.39 -23.72 30.34
CA GLU A 590 6.65 -24.05 31.57
C GLU A 590 5.33 -23.27 31.62
N VAL A 591 5.33 -22.01 31.18
CA VAL A 591 4.12 -21.16 31.12
C VAL A 591 3.22 -21.52 29.93
N LEU A 592 3.80 -22.05 28.85
CA LEU A 592 3.05 -22.54 27.67
C LEU A 592 2.53 -23.98 27.84
N GLN A 593 2.98 -24.75 28.83
CA GLN A 593 2.54 -26.14 28.99
C GLN A 593 1.02 -26.21 29.18
N ASP A 594 0.36 -27.05 28.36
CA ASP A 594 -1.09 -27.27 28.35
C ASP A 594 -1.93 -25.97 28.23
N ASN A 595 -1.35 -24.92 27.62
CA ASN A 595 -1.85 -23.55 27.65
C ASN A 595 -1.70 -22.84 26.27
N ILE A 596 -2.41 -21.72 26.07
CA ILE A 596 -2.14 -20.74 24.99
C ILE A 596 -2.21 -19.32 25.54
N ILE A 597 -1.29 -18.46 25.12
CA ILE A 597 -1.16 -17.09 25.66
C ILE A 597 -1.55 -16.07 24.60
N ALA A 598 -2.65 -15.35 24.84
CA ALA A 598 -3.04 -14.17 24.07
C ALA A 598 -2.09 -13.00 24.33
N TYR A 599 -1.71 -12.23 23.31
CA TYR A 599 -0.87 -11.04 23.51
C TYR A 599 -1.21 -9.91 22.52
N LYS A 600 -1.16 -8.65 22.98
CA LYS A 600 -1.29 -7.44 22.14
C LYS A 600 -2.48 -7.49 21.13
N SER A 601 -3.62 -8.04 21.54
CA SER A 601 -4.79 -8.36 20.70
C SER A 601 -5.59 -7.15 20.18
N VAL A 602 -5.02 -5.95 20.26
CA VAL A 602 -5.50 -4.69 19.65
C VAL A 602 -4.27 -3.83 19.33
N LYS A 603 -4.30 -3.08 18.23
CA LYS A 603 -3.16 -2.26 17.76
C LYS A 603 -1.90 -3.08 17.49
N HIS A 604 -2.04 -4.36 17.15
CA HIS A 604 -0.92 -5.22 16.80
C HIS A 604 -0.22 -4.69 15.53
N ILE A 605 1.10 -4.88 15.39
CA ILE A 605 1.80 -4.37 14.21
C ILE A 605 1.31 -5.06 12.92
N HIS A 606 1.12 -6.38 12.96
CA HIS A 606 0.49 -7.15 11.87
C HIS A 606 -0.97 -6.73 11.59
N GLU A 607 -1.73 -6.24 12.57
CA GLU A 607 -3.09 -5.70 12.34
C GLU A 607 -3.02 -4.47 11.42
N ARG A 608 -2.09 -3.56 11.72
CA ARG A 608 -1.81 -2.37 10.91
C ARG A 608 -1.21 -2.72 9.56
N GLU A 609 -0.26 -3.65 9.52
CA GLU A 609 0.46 -4.08 8.31
C GLU A 609 -0.50 -4.67 7.27
N VAL A 610 -1.32 -5.65 7.66
CA VAL A 610 -2.33 -6.25 6.77
C VAL A 610 -3.37 -5.20 6.37
N SER A 611 -3.85 -4.38 7.31
CA SER A 611 -4.85 -3.35 6.99
C SER A 611 -4.34 -2.31 5.99
N HIS A 612 -3.05 -1.96 6.07
CA HIS A 612 -2.40 -1.02 5.17
C HIS A 612 -2.16 -1.63 3.78
N GLN A 613 -1.54 -2.82 3.72
CA GLN A 613 -1.15 -3.45 2.46
C GLN A 613 -2.35 -4.03 1.66
N LEU A 614 -3.45 -4.39 2.34
CA LEU A 614 -4.71 -4.78 1.68
C LEU A 614 -5.69 -3.61 1.43
N GLY A 615 -5.38 -2.40 1.91
CA GLY A 615 -6.29 -1.25 1.87
C GLY A 615 -7.62 -1.45 2.63
N THR A 616 -7.74 -2.51 3.42
CA THR A 616 -8.99 -2.97 4.04
C THR A 616 -8.75 -3.24 5.52
N PRO A 617 -9.47 -2.59 6.46
CA PRO A 617 -9.22 -2.76 7.89
C PRO A 617 -9.54 -4.18 8.37
N ILE A 618 -8.63 -4.80 9.11
CA ILE A 618 -8.85 -6.10 9.78
C ILE A 618 -8.85 -5.96 11.31
N ARG A 619 -9.24 -7.02 12.02
CA ARG A 619 -9.06 -7.17 13.48
C ARG A 619 -8.21 -8.41 13.75
N PHE A 620 -7.16 -8.30 14.56
CA PHE A 620 -6.18 -9.38 14.72
C PHE A 620 -5.88 -9.75 16.17
N MET A 621 -6.06 -11.04 16.48
CA MET A 621 -5.91 -11.60 17.84
C MET A 621 -4.84 -12.71 17.85
N PRO A 622 -3.54 -12.38 18.04
CA PRO A 622 -2.48 -13.36 18.10
C PRO A 622 -2.34 -14.03 19.46
N HIS A 623 -1.97 -15.30 19.41
CA HIS A 623 -1.69 -16.17 20.54
C HIS A 623 -0.39 -16.96 20.28
N VAL A 624 0.19 -17.53 21.33
CA VAL A 624 1.34 -18.44 21.24
C VAL A 624 1.06 -19.74 22.00
N ALA A 625 1.62 -20.84 21.50
CA ALA A 625 1.32 -22.21 21.94
C ALA A 625 2.61 -23.07 22.10
N PRO A 626 2.55 -24.20 22.84
CA PRO A 626 3.70 -25.05 23.19
C PRO A 626 4.26 -25.93 22.05
N TYR A 627 4.33 -25.42 20.82
CA TYR A 627 5.03 -26.04 19.70
C TYR A 627 6.05 -25.08 19.08
N PHE A 628 7.09 -25.60 18.43
CA PHE A 628 8.26 -24.76 18.07
C PHE A 628 7.98 -23.73 16.97
N GLN A 629 7.51 -24.16 15.80
CA GLN A 629 7.28 -23.30 14.64
C GLN A 629 6.02 -23.67 13.86
N GLY A 630 5.62 -22.77 12.97
CA GLY A 630 4.35 -22.77 12.27
C GLY A 630 3.35 -21.77 12.88
N ILE A 631 2.39 -21.35 12.06
CA ILE A 631 1.26 -20.50 12.43
C ILE A 631 -0.04 -21.17 11.95
N HIS A 632 -1.07 -21.08 12.79
CA HIS A 632 -2.48 -21.24 12.42
C HIS A 632 -3.14 -19.86 12.32
N LEU A 633 -3.89 -19.61 11.26
CA LEU A 633 -4.76 -18.44 11.11
C LEU A 633 -6.19 -18.91 10.77
N THR A 634 -7.13 -18.60 11.65
CA THR A 634 -8.57 -18.69 11.36
C THR A 634 -9.04 -17.30 10.93
N LEU A 635 -9.44 -17.17 9.67
CA LEU A 635 -9.88 -15.93 9.05
C LEU A 635 -11.39 -15.99 8.87
N SER A 636 -12.14 -15.14 9.57
CA SER A 636 -13.59 -15.01 9.42
C SER A 636 -13.90 -13.68 8.74
N ALA A 637 -14.51 -13.71 7.57
CA ALA A 637 -14.87 -12.56 6.78
C ALA A 637 -16.37 -12.56 6.45
N GLN A 638 -16.99 -11.38 6.45
CA GLN A 638 -18.38 -11.23 6.05
C GLN A 638 -18.44 -11.05 4.53
N LEU A 639 -19.15 -11.93 3.82
CA LEU A 639 -19.38 -11.71 2.39
C LEU A 639 -20.43 -10.62 2.17
N ALA A 640 -20.29 -9.89 1.06
CA ALA A 640 -21.31 -8.97 0.59
C ALA A 640 -22.50 -9.73 -0.01
N ASP A 641 -23.72 -9.25 0.25
CA ASP A 641 -24.95 -9.79 -0.34
C ASP A 641 -25.04 -9.42 -1.84
N ASN A 642 -24.35 -10.21 -2.67
CA ASN A 642 -24.22 -10.03 -4.12
C ASN A 642 -24.46 -11.33 -4.91
N GLY A 643 -24.68 -12.46 -4.23
CA GLY A 643 -24.92 -13.77 -4.84
C GLY A 643 -23.72 -14.42 -5.57
N VAL A 644 -22.51 -13.86 -5.50
CA VAL A 644 -21.34 -14.36 -6.25
C VAL A 644 -20.75 -15.63 -5.62
N ILE A 645 -20.70 -15.71 -4.29
CA ILE A 645 -20.29 -16.91 -3.53
C ILE A 645 -21.48 -17.34 -2.68
N THR A 646 -22.09 -18.47 -3.02
CA THR A 646 -23.25 -19.05 -2.29
C THR A 646 -22.93 -20.42 -1.70
N SER A 647 -21.69 -20.89 -1.82
CA SER A 647 -21.21 -22.14 -1.25
C SER A 647 -19.72 -22.09 -0.90
N ALA A 648 -19.30 -22.90 0.08
CA ALA A 648 -17.89 -23.07 0.42
C ALA A 648 -17.06 -23.61 -0.76
N LYS A 649 -17.67 -24.39 -1.67
CA LYS A 649 -17.00 -24.91 -2.88
C LYS A 649 -16.61 -23.79 -3.84
N GLN A 650 -17.47 -22.80 -4.08
CA GLN A 650 -17.11 -21.63 -4.89
C GLN A 650 -16.01 -20.78 -4.23
N ALA A 651 -15.98 -20.71 -2.89
CA ALA A 651 -14.88 -20.06 -2.18
C ALA A 651 -13.56 -20.82 -2.37
N GLN A 652 -13.57 -22.16 -2.33
CA GLN A 652 -12.40 -22.98 -2.65
C GLN A 652 -11.95 -22.77 -4.11
N GLU A 653 -12.87 -22.87 -5.07
CA GLU A 653 -12.61 -22.71 -6.51
C GLU A 653 -12.00 -21.34 -6.83
N LEU A 654 -12.45 -20.26 -6.16
CA LEU A 654 -11.84 -18.92 -6.27
C LEU A 654 -10.37 -18.89 -5.80
N TYR A 655 -10.05 -19.59 -4.71
CA TYR A 655 -8.69 -19.61 -4.17
C TYR A 655 -7.77 -20.50 -5.02
N GLU A 656 -8.25 -21.67 -5.44
CA GLU A 656 -7.56 -22.53 -6.42
C GLU A 656 -7.29 -21.77 -7.71
N GLU A 657 -8.29 -21.06 -8.25
CA GLU A 657 -8.14 -20.25 -9.44
C GLU A 657 -7.13 -19.10 -9.24
N PHE A 658 -7.15 -18.41 -8.09
CA PHE A 658 -6.27 -17.27 -7.80
C PHE A 658 -4.81 -17.69 -7.62
N PHE A 659 -4.55 -18.77 -6.88
CA PHE A 659 -3.21 -19.26 -6.56
C PHE A 659 -2.65 -20.29 -7.56
N ALA A 660 -3.34 -20.57 -8.66
CA ALA A 660 -3.00 -21.62 -9.64
C ALA A 660 -1.55 -21.61 -10.20
N ASN A 661 -0.83 -20.48 -10.13
CA ASN A 661 0.54 -20.33 -10.61
C ASN A 661 1.55 -20.02 -9.48
N GLU A 662 1.14 -20.08 -8.22
CA GLU A 662 1.93 -19.65 -7.05
C GLU A 662 2.58 -20.85 -6.36
N ALA A 663 3.82 -21.19 -6.73
CA ALA A 663 4.49 -22.41 -6.23
C ALA A 663 4.67 -22.46 -4.70
N LEU A 664 4.59 -21.31 -4.01
CA LEU A 664 4.66 -21.20 -2.55
C LEU A 664 3.31 -20.91 -1.88
N VAL A 665 2.18 -21.13 -2.57
CA VAL A 665 0.83 -21.18 -1.98
C VAL A 665 0.09 -22.44 -2.44
N LYS A 666 -0.27 -23.31 -1.49
CA LYS A 666 -1.06 -24.52 -1.74
C LYS A 666 -2.49 -24.32 -1.28
N VAL A 667 -3.47 -24.68 -2.10
CA VAL A 667 -4.90 -24.67 -1.74
C VAL A 667 -5.39 -26.10 -1.52
N THR A 668 -6.25 -26.32 -0.52
CA THR A 668 -6.78 -27.65 -0.16
C THR A 668 -8.22 -27.56 0.33
N PRO A 669 -9.08 -28.58 0.09
CA PRO A 669 -10.41 -28.65 0.70
C PRO A 669 -10.36 -28.84 2.23
N ASP A 670 -9.37 -29.59 2.72
CA ASP A 670 -9.24 -29.94 4.14
C ASP A 670 -8.85 -28.74 5.01
N ILE A 671 -9.08 -28.83 6.33
CA ILE A 671 -8.52 -27.87 7.28
C ILE A 671 -7.00 -28.11 7.38
N PRO A 672 -6.13 -27.18 6.93
CA PRO A 672 -4.69 -27.35 7.05
C PRO A 672 -4.26 -27.30 8.52
N LEU A 673 -3.20 -28.05 8.85
CA LEU A 673 -2.73 -28.25 10.22
C LEU A 673 -1.30 -27.71 10.38
N VAL A 674 -1.02 -27.06 11.51
CA VAL A 674 0.31 -26.45 11.76
C VAL A 674 1.46 -27.46 11.66
N LYS A 675 1.23 -28.69 12.14
CA LYS A 675 2.21 -29.79 12.05
C LYS A 675 2.57 -30.20 10.60
N ASN A 676 1.75 -29.83 9.62
CA ASN A 676 1.95 -30.13 8.20
C ASN A 676 2.64 -28.97 7.46
N ILE A 677 2.68 -27.75 8.01
CA ILE A 677 3.39 -26.61 7.40
C ILE A 677 4.72 -26.32 8.09
N ALA A 678 4.88 -26.71 9.35
CA ALA A 678 6.15 -26.55 10.06
C ALA A 678 7.29 -27.18 9.26
N TYR A 679 8.36 -26.42 9.03
CA TYR A 679 9.52 -26.77 8.19
C TYR A 679 9.31 -26.71 6.67
N HIS A 680 8.14 -26.31 6.17
CA HIS A 680 7.84 -26.17 4.73
C HIS A 680 7.78 -24.70 4.30
N PRO A 681 8.39 -24.29 3.16
CA PRO A 681 8.57 -22.88 2.80
C PRO A 681 7.39 -22.28 2.02
N HIS A 682 6.15 -22.70 2.29
CA HIS A 682 4.94 -22.24 1.60
C HIS A 682 3.84 -21.78 2.57
N VAL A 683 2.70 -21.30 2.03
CA VAL A 683 1.45 -21.10 2.76
C VAL A 683 0.46 -22.17 2.32
N THR A 684 -0.25 -22.84 3.23
CA THR A 684 -1.41 -23.67 2.88
C THR A 684 -2.69 -22.94 3.24
N VAL A 685 -3.66 -22.90 2.33
CA VAL A 685 -4.99 -22.30 2.57
C VAL A 685 -6.08 -23.34 2.31
N GLY A 686 -7.06 -23.43 3.20
CA GLY A 686 -8.12 -24.43 3.09
C GLY A 686 -9.19 -24.33 4.17
N GLY A 687 -9.92 -25.42 4.39
CA GLY A 687 -10.93 -25.52 5.44
C GLY A 687 -12.12 -24.57 5.26
N PHE A 688 -12.50 -24.31 4.00
CA PHE A 688 -13.55 -23.36 3.63
C PHE A 688 -14.90 -23.73 4.26
N GLN A 689 -15.49 -22.82 5.04
CA GLN A 689 -16.81 -23.00 5.65
C GLN A 689 -17.63 -21.73 5.45
N LEU A 690 -18.74 -21.83 4.72
CA LEU A 690 -19.69 -20.74 4.54
C LEU A 690 -20.95 -20.99 5.39
N ASP A 691 -21.31 -20.00 6.19
CA ASP A 691 -22.64 -19.87 6.78
C ASP A 691 -23.57 -19.19 5.76
N PRO A 692 -24.57 -19.89 5.19
CA PRO A 692 -25.43 -19.35 4.15
C PRO A 692 -26.52 -18.41 4.69
N ASP A 693 -26.86 -18.50 5.99
CA ASP A 693 -27.90 -17.66 6.61
C ASP A 693 -27.34 -16.28 6.99
N THR A 694 -26.05 -16.19 7.31
CA THR A 694 -25.37 -14.92 7.63
C THR A 694 -24.44 -14.41 6.53
N GLY A 695 -24.08 -15.23 5.54
CA GLY A 695 -23.07 -14.89 4.52
C GLY A 695 -21.62 -14.88 5.06
N ARG A 696 -21.39 -15.40 6.28
CA ARG A 696 -20.07 -15.39 6.91
C ARG A 696 -19.20 -16.55 6.42
N LEU A 697 -18.11 -16.23 5.72
CA LEU A 697 -17.12 -17.18 5.26
C LEU A 697 -15.98 -17.32 6.29
N VAL A 698 -15.57 -18.55 6.58
CA VAL A 698 -14.35 -18.88 7.31
C VAL A 698 -13.38 -19.58 6.37
N VAL A 699 -12.13 -19.14 6.40
CA VAL A 699 -10.99 -19.73 5.67
C VAL A 699 -9.85 -19.92 6.66
N ILE A 700 -9.13 -21.03 6.54
CA ILE A 700 -7.97 -21.33 7.39
C ILE A 700 -6.71 -21.18 6.54
N ALA A 701 -5.72 -20.47 7.08
CA ALA A 701 -4.38 -20.39 6.50
C ALA A 701 -3.33 -20.90 7.50
N THR A 702 -2.34 -21.65 7.02
CA THR A 702 -1.17 -22.06 7.81
C THR A 702 0.11 -21.68 7.07
N ILE A 703 1.11 -21.20 7.81
CA ILE A 703 2.39 -20.73 7.28
C ILE A 703 3.52 -21.08 8.24
N ASP A 704 4.70 -21.44 7.74
CA ASP A 704 5.88 -21.53 8.60
C ASP A 704 6.42 -20.14 8.97
N ASN A 705 6.47 -19.82 10.27
CA ASN A 705 6.82 -18.48 10.75
C ASN A 705 8.32 -18.13 10.66
N LEU A 706 9.19 -19.09 10.36
CA LEU A 706 10.62 -18.88 10.19
C LEU A 706 11.05 -18.94 8.72
N LEU A 707 10.37 -19.76 7.90
CA LEU A 707 10.63 -19.90 6.46
C LEU A 707 9.82 -18.89 5.64
N LYS A 708 8.61 -19.26 5.19
CA LYS A 708 7.76 -18.39 4.34
C LYS A 708 7.27 -17.15 5.08
N GLY A 709 7.30 -17.17 6.41
CA GLY A 709 7.05 -16.03 7.26
C GLY A 709 8.26 -15.12 7.53
N ALA A 710 9.48 -15.50 7.09
CA ALA A 710 10.68 -14.67 7.23
C ALA A 710 11.82 -15.06 6.25
N ALA A 711 12.56 -16.15 6.49
CA ALA A 711 13.82 -16.45 5.83
C ALA A 711 13.71 -16.79 4.33
N THR A 712 12.79 -17.67 3.94
CA THR A 712 12.62 -18.01 2.52
C THR A 712 11.82 -16.96 1.76
N GLN A 713 10.97 -16.18 2.45
CA GLN A 713 10.39 -14.94 1.91
C GLN A 713 11.51 -13.95 1.54
N ALA A 714 12.50 -13.77 2.42
CA ALA A 714 13.64 -12.89 2.17
C ALA A 714 14.49 -13.37 0.99
N VAL A 715 14.76 -14.68 0.87
CA VAL A 715 15.47 -15.25 -0.28
C VAL A 715 14.67 -15.07 -1.58
N GLN A 716 13.36 -15.37 -1.60
CA GLN A 716 12.50 -15.15 -2.78
C GLN A 716 12.51 -13.69 -3.23
N ASN A 717 12.46 -12.75 -2.28
CA ASN A 717 12.57 -11.31 -2.53
C ASN A 717 13.94 -10.91 -3.10
N ILE A 718 15.03 -11.45 -2.54
CA ILE A 718 16.41 -11.23 -3.02
C ILE A 718 16.56 -11.75 -4.45
N ASN A 719 16.06 -12.95 -4.74
CA ASN A 719 16.15 -13.59 -6.04
C ASN A 719 15.46 -12.77 -7.13
N LEU A 720 14.23 -12.32 -6.86
CA LEU A 720 13.47 -11.44 -7.74
C LEU A 720 14.15 -10.08 -7.96
N ALA A 721 14.80 -9.54 -6.93
CA ALA A 721 15.51 -8.26 -7.02
C ALA A 721 16.84 -8.33 -7.78
N LEU A 722 17.59 -9.43 -7.61
CA LEU A 722 18.77 -9.76 -8.43
C LEU A 722 18.40 -10.13 -9.87
N GLY A 723 17.17 -10.56 -10.11
CA GLY A 723 16.70 -11.01 -11.44
C GLY A 723 17.14 -12.44 -11.81
N ILE A 724 17.42 -13.26 -10.80
CA ILE A 724 17.72 -14.70 -10.93
C ILE A 724 16.45 -15.54 -10.75
N ASP A 725 16.55 -16.88 -10.74
CA ASP A 725 15.38 -17.74 -10.54
C ASP A 725 14.76 -17.50 -9.16
N GLU A 726 13.46 -17.20 -9.13
CA GLU A 726 12.70 -16.85 -7.93
C GLU A 726 12.85 -17.87 -6.79
N TYR A 727 12.96 -19.15 -7.14
CA TYR A 727 12.91 -20.26 -6.22
C TYR A 727 14.29 -20.91 -5.97
N ALA A 728 15.36 -20.33 -6.51
CA ALA A 728 16.72 -20.76 -6.19
C ALA A 728 16.96 -20.76 -4.66
N GLY A 729 17.56 -21.84 -4.15
CA GLY A 729 17.74 -22.06 -2.71
C GLY A 729 16.47 -22.31 -1.89
N ILE A 730 15.28 -22.40 -2.51
CA ILE A 730 13.99 -22.67 -1.84
C ILE A 730 13.48 -24.06 -2.26
N HIS A 731 13.16 -24.91 -1.28
CA HIS A 731 12.64 -26.25 -1.54
C HIS A 731 11.12 -26.22 -1.85
N ILE A 732 10.76 -26.17 -3.13
CA ILE A 732 9.38 -26.43 -3.59
C ILE A 732 9.04 -27.92 -3.40
N GLU A 733 7.75 -28.23 -3.25
CA GLU A 733 7.17 -29.58 -3.08
C GLU A 733 5.95 -29.79 -3.97
#